data_AF-A0A2I1HI75-F1
#
_entry.id   AF-A0A2I1HI75-F1
#
_cell.length_a   1.000
_cell.length_b   1.000
_cell.length_c   1.000
_cell.angle_alpha   90.00
_cell.angle_beta   90.00
_cell.angle_gamma   90.00
#
_symmetry.space_group_name_H-M   'P 1'
#
loop_
_entity.id
_entity.type
_entity.pdbx_description
1 polymer ?
#
loop_
_entity_poly.entity_id
_entity_poly.type
_entity_poly.pdbx_seq_one_letter_code
_entity_poly.pdbx_strand_id
1 'polypeptide(L)'
;MTTSGAAKFQNLIKYIDPKIIICEEAGEVLEAHILSALTPSTQHLILIGDHNQLRPHVATYSLSMESDVGENYQLDKSLFERLVDGNNTVRIDKTRLLTQRRMRGDISDLIRYTIYDDLEDGENTTNYPNIRGAQHNVYFIDHRYPEDNSAMQSHVNMFEVEMVVEMVKYFVKYGYTKPEDIAVLTFLKSKNRSNVLLSRAREGMYLIGNADLMASKSEYMWAPVVNILRERNQVGPGMPIVCKHHLDCKNIITTPEQFDEVCSPTGGCRSTCDMPLSCGHTCTEECHFNNLDHNGVKCRKPCEKLHSECGHQCRKLCYKDCDICSVPVGNITLPCGHTFQNAECWQNKIKEDIRCKTVIDIVLSDCGHPLQNIECWRVQNEEKFKCHFLIDITLPDCGHPYQDVECWKVQNNEKFTCHSPIDITLPCGHISNIECWKRKFRESLKCSTPTDITLPDCEHILHPECWRVQNREKFTCDHIVDITLPCGHILPDVECRQNKTKGKIKCNNIIDITLPGCGHPLQNVECWRVQNKEKFKCLSQINILLDCGHPYRNVECWRVQSKEIFTCHCKIDIKLPCGHIVRDECWRKHVKETIKCKTPINDKMPCGHTLKDIECWKVQNGEFTCHNLVDITLPCGHTLKNAECWQNKIKGTIKCETTIDTVLPDCGHTLKNVECWKVQSKTKFTCNFPVKKKLPCGHTFNIKCCIKDQTENIPKCNHLVDIKLPCGHTSRSVDCWKIKDNVEIKCITPINFTLPCGHILEDIRCWQSKIENIPKCNILGNIEFPCGHTVKKVECWKKATIKCTEQIEINVPRCEHINVIQCSELVNGIQCRNNCGIQLECGHECLNKCIKCQENSIPRNSKNKNKLIERINHGECKSKCNRLLYCGHMCDEKCSHKGECRPCNSKCAVSCDHKTCNKDCLEPCAVCAKKCSWECRHRGKCELSCGIPCDRLPCNERCDKKARCGHNCAGICGEICPTHCADANCVPKRIRYQVSDIINKTTFSMVDWNKERMVALPCGHIYTMKSMDKLMEMKEYYGGSIERGWTLVKSLPTSTIIKRCPACQTSIRDIRRYGRIIKNYTLEIQNKKFITKYDGELIKIDKRIIASFNEMKRGRKKLKKDLCDISKFKNRIEFKVINKGLPEITPYQYFEGIAQYHGFDENSQQVWLSHVNKLLRSYYNLIPIIRAAKNTPHKKAFEANLNTTGGSRDLTYKQQLDHKVYSIYVDGVLKVIDIQKILHDEILF
;
A
#
# COMPACT_ATOMS: atom_id res chain seq x y z
N MET A 1 12.29 -13.01 -0.42
CA MET A 1 11.59 -12.88 -1.72
C MET A 1 10.21 -13.49 -1.55
N THR A 2 9.14 -12.86 -2.05
CA THR A 2 7.79 -13.48 -1.99
C THR A 2 7.66 -14.59 -3.04
N THR A 3 6.74 -15.53 -2.84
CA THR A 3 6.54 -16.67 -3.73
C THR A 3 6.08 -16.26 -5.14
N SER A 4 5.24 -15.21 -5.25
CA SER A 4 4.91 -14.58 -6.54
C SER A 4 6.12 -13.91 -7.20
N GLY A 5 7.00 -13.33 -6.39
CA GLY A 5 8.29 -12.81 -6.87
C GLY A 5 9.16 -13.94 -7.41
N ALA A 6 9.21 -15.08 -6.72
CA ALA A 6 9.97 -16.25 -7.14
C ALA A 6 9.50 -16.78 -8.50
N ALA A 7 8.17 -16.91 -8.67
CA ALA A 7 7.57 -17.32 -9.93
C ALA A 7 7.84 -16.33 -11.07
N LYS A 8 7.85 -15.01 -10.77
CA LYS A 8 8.11 -13.97 -11.76
C LYS A 8 9.58 -13.89 -12.17
N PHE A 9 10.50 -14.11 -11.24
CA PHE A 9 11.95 -13.96 -11.43
C PHE A 9 12.67 -15.31 -11.51
N GLN A 10 12.05 -16.30 -12.13
CA GLN A 10 12.60 -17.66 -12.22
C GLN A 10 14.02 -17.70 -12.83
N ASN A 11 14.32 -16.81 -13.80
CA ASN A 11 15.64 -16.72 -14.40
C ASN A 11 16.71 -16.25 -13.40
N LEU A 12 16.36 -15.37 -12.45
CA LEU A 12 17.26 -14.92 -11.40
C LEU A 12 17.54 -16.07 -10.42
N ILE A 13 16.53 -16.86 -10.05
CA ILE A 13 16.71 -18.00 -9.15
C ILE A 13 17.59 -19.06 -9.80
N LYS A 14 17.34 -19.39 -11.08
CA LYS A 14 18.19 -20.30 -11.86
C LYS A 14 19.64 -19.81 -11.95
N TYR A 15 19.85 -18.49 -11.96
CA TYR A 15 21.18 -17.90 -12.00
C TYR A 15 21.88 -17.91 -10.63
N ILE A 16 21.15 -17.64 -9.55
CA ILE A 16 21.66 -17.71 -8.17
C ILE A 16 21.98 -19.16 -7.78
N ASP A 17 21.24 -20.11 -8.36
CA ASP A 17 21.44 -21.54 -8.20
C ASP A 17 21.44 -21.98 -6.71
N PRO A 18 20.40 -21.63 -5.93
CA PRO A 18 20.39 -21.81 -4.49
C PRO A 18 20.39 -23.29 -4.07
N LYS A 19 21.33 -23.67 -3.18
CA LYS A 19 21.41 -25.02 -2.61
C LYS A 19 20.34 -25.29 -1.55
N ILE A 20 19.88 -24.25 -0.84
CA ILE A 20 18.91 -24.37 0.25
C ILE A 20 17.78 -23.38 -0.02
N ILE A 21 16.55 -23.87 0.03
CA ILE A 21 15.34 -23.05 -0.10
C ILE A 21 14.51 -23.24 1.16
N ILE A 22 14.15 -22.11 1.78
CA ILE A 22 13.28 -22.06 2.95
C ILE A 22 12.00 -21.33 2.54
N CYS A 23 10.86 -21.99 2.71
CA CYS A 23 9.54 -21.41 2.46
C CYS A 23 8.76 -21.36 3.78
N GLU A 24 8.52 -20.16 4.28
CA GLU A 24 7.54 -19.91 5.34
C GLU A 24 6.12 -19.83 4.75
N GLU A 25 5.11 -20.00 5.61
CA GLU A 25 3.70 -20.05 5.24
C GLU A 25 3.39 -21.09 4.15
N ALA A 26 4.14 -22.20 4.12
CA ALA A 26 4.08 -23.17 3.03
C ALA A 26 2.68 -23.82 2.83
N GLY A 27 1.82 -23.79 3.85
CA GLY A 27 0.42 -24.19 3.77
C GLY A 27 -0.46 -23.25 2.93
N GLU A 28 -0.11 -21.96 2.86
CA GLU A 28 -0.82 -20.90 2.12
C GLU A 28 -0.23 -20.65 0.72
N VAL A 29 0.83 -21.36 0.35
CA VAL A 29 1.53 -21.17 -0.93
C VAL A 29 1.07 -22.20 -1.96
N LEU A 30 0.69 -21.71 -3.15
CA LEU A 30 0.39 -22.56 -4.30
C LEU A 30 1.59 -23.45 -4.65
N GLU A 31 1.35 -24.73 -4.89
CA GLU A 31 2.37 -25.69 -5.28
C GLU A 31 3.21 -25.18 -6.47
N ALA A 32 2.55 -24.62 -7.48
CA ALA A 32 3.20 -24.07 -8.67
C ALA A 32 4.27 -23.00 -8.34
N HIS A 33 4.05 -22.19 -7.31
CA HIS A 33 5.02 -21.17 -6.91
C HIS A 33 6.26 -21.78 -6.23
N ILE A 34 6.10 -22.83 -5.40
CA ILE A 34 7.25 -23.51 -4.81
C ILE A 34 8.05 -24.22 -5.90
N LEU A 35 7.37 -24.94 -6.81
CA LEU A 35 8.02 -25.61 -7.93
C LEU A 35 8.81 -24.64 -8.82
N SER A 36 8.29 -23.41 -9.02
CA SER A 36 8.98 -22.39 -9.80
C SER A 36 10.29 -21.91 -9.17
N ALA A 37 10.43 -22.03 -7.85
CA ALA A 37 11.62 -21.62 -7.11
C ALA A 37 12.69 -22.73 -7.04
N LEU A 38 12.35 -23.98 -7.34
CA LEU A 38 13.31 -25.09 -7.34
C LEU A 38 14.25 -25.02 -8.54
N THR A 39 15.54 -25.26 -8.31
CA THR A 39 16.58 -25.38 -9.34
C THR A 39 17.24 -26.75 -9.27
N PRO A 40 17.93 -27.20 -10.35
CA PRO A 40 18.70 -28.45 -10.30
C PRO A 40 19.78 -28.49 -9.21
N SER A 41 20.22 -27.34 -8.68
CA SER A 41 21.18 -27.25 -7.58
C SER A 41 20.56 -27.32 -6.18
N THR A 42 19.24 -27.25 -6.06
CA THR A 42 18.57 -27.30 -4.76
C THR A 42 18.80 -28.66 -4.12
N GLN A 43 19.51 -28.66 -2.98
CA GLN A 43 19.83 -29.85 -2.19
C GLN A 43 18.89 -30.01 -0.98
N HIS A 44 18.38 -28.90 -0.45
CA HIS A 44 17.50 -28.92 0.73
C HIS A 44 16.33 -27.95 0.55
N LEU A 45 15.11 -28.48 0.68
CA LEU A 45 13.87 -27.72 0.72
C LEU A 45 13.26 -27.80 2.13
N ILE A 46 13.14 -26.66 2.79
CA ILE A 46 12.54 -26.55 4.13
C ILE A 46 11.21 -25.83 3.98
N LEU A 47 10.12 -26.54 4.29
CA LEU A 47 8.76 -26.00 4.24
C LEU A 47 8.23 -25.84 5.67
N ILE A 48 7.95 -24.59 6.07
CA ILE A 48 7.40 -24.24 7.37
C ILE A 48 6.00 -23.71 7.12
N GLY A 49 4.99 -24.39 7.65
CA GLY A 49 3.60 -24.02 7.46
C GLY A 49 2.64 -24.87 8.28
N ASP A 50 1.36 -24.57 8.15
CA ASP A 50 0.29 -25.25 8.86
C ASP A 50 -0.85 -25.61 7.89
N HIS A 51 -0.99 -26.90 7.60
CA HIS A 51 -1.99 -27.45 6.68
C HIS A 51 -3.42 -27.40 7.26
N ASN A 52 -3.56 -27.18 8.58
CA ASN A 52 -4.87 -27.03 9.23
C ASN A 52 -5.32 -25.55 9.32
N GLN A 53 -4.53 -24.60 8.81
CA GLN A 53 -4.88 -23.18 8.67
C GLN A 53 -5.23 -22.83 7.21
N LEU A 54 -5.13 -21.56 6.80
CA LEU A 54 -5.55 -21.14 5.47
C LEU A 54 -4.83 -21.92 4.35
N ARG A 55 -5.57 -22.18 3.28
CA ARG A 55 -5.07 -22.73 2.03
C ARG A 55 -4.74 -21.61 1.04
N PRO A 56 -3.94 -21.88 -0.01
CA PRO A 56 -3.66 -20.93 -1.07
C PRO A 56 -4.95 -20.45 -1.76
N HIS A 57 -5.02 -19.15 -2.05
CA HIS A 57 -6.19 -18.56 -2.69
C HIS A 57 -6.25 -18.87 -4.19
N VAL A 58 -7.37 -19.43 -4.65
CA VAL A 58 -7.67 -19.64 -6.08
C VAL A 58 -8.79 -18.69 -6.53
N ALA A 59 -8.60 -18.03 -7.69
CA ALA A 59 -9.54 -17.01 -8.17
C ALA A 59 -10.93 -17.56 -8.53
N THR A 60 -11.02 -18.85 -8.87
CA THR A 60 -12.25 -19.52 -9.28
C THR A 60 -12.64 -20.57 -8.23
N TYR A 61 -13.73 -20.34 -7.49
CA TYR A 61 -14.19 -21.24 -6.43
C TYR A 61 -14.48 -22.66 -6.92
N SER A 62 -14.98 -22.85 -8.15
CA SER A 62 -15.28 -24.17 -8.71
C SER A 62 -14.05 -25.08 -8.92
N LEU A 63 -12.84 -24.54 -8.74
CA LEU A 63 -11.58 -25.28 -8.80
C LEU A 63 -10.95 -25.49 -7.42
N SER A 64 -11.56 -24.97 -6.35
CA SER A 64 -11.15 -25.21 -4.97
C SER A 64 -11.71 -26.55 -4.47
N MET A 65 -10.94 -27.21 -3.60
CA MET A 65 -11.36 -28.41 -2.86
C MET A 65 -12.67 -28.22 -2.09
N GLU A 66 -13.09 -26.98 -1.82
CA GLU A 66 -14.37 -26.68 -1.15
C GLU A 66 -15.59 -26.77 -2.09
N SER A 67 -15.40 -27.14 -3.36
CA SER A 67 -16.47 -27.32 -4.35
C SER A 67 -16.51 -28.75 -4.89
N ASP A 68 -17.70 -29.24 -5.22
CA ASP A 68 -17.91 -30.62 -5.72
C ASP A 68 -17.06 -30.92 -6.98
N VAL A 69 -16.89 -29.91 -7.84
CA VAL A 69 -16.07 -30.02 -9.06
C VAL A 69 -14.58 -29.96 -8.70
N GLY A 70 -14.20 -29.03 -7.83
CA GLY A 70 -12.82 -28.76 -7.45
C GLY A 70 -12.19 -29.82 -6.55
N GLU A 71 -12.96 -30.70 -5.91
CA GLU A 71 -12.44 -31.89 -5.22
C GLU A 71 -11.59 -32.79 -6.14
N ASN A 72 -11.88 -32.79 -7.44
CA ASN A 72 -11.09 -33.50 -8.45
C ASN A 72 -9.81 -32.76 -8.89
N TYR A 73 -9.79 -31.43 -8.80
CA TYR A 73 -8.70 -30.59 -9.30
C TYR A 73 -7.69 -30.19 -8.22
N GLN A 74 -8.18 -29.88 -7.01
CA GLN A 74 -7.39 -29.60 -5.81
C GLN A 74 -6.33 -28.51 -5.98
N LEU A 75 -6.63 -27.43 -6.72
CA LEU A 75 -5.63 -26.38 -7.03
C LEU A 75 -5.21 -25.54 -5.82
N ASP A 76 -6.05 -25.49 -4.80
CA ASP A 76 -5.79 -24.91 -3.48
C ASP A 76 -5.19 -25.92 -2.49
N LYS A 77 -4.77 -27.10 -2.93
CA LYS A 77 -3.92 -27.97 -2.11
C LYS A 77 -2.48 -27.51 -2.21
N SER A 78 -1.88 -27.08 -1.11
CA SER A 78 -0.47 -26.69 -1.10
C SER A 78 0.45 -27.91 -1.25
N LEU A 79 1.68 -27.67 -1.72
CA LEU A 79 2.71 -28.72 -1.73
C LEU A 79 2.92 -29.29 -0.32
N PHE A 80 2.89 -28.42 0.69
CA PHE A 80 3.04 -28.79 2.09
C PHE A 80 1.93 -29.75 2.55
N GLU A 81 0.67 -29.40 2.32
CA GLU A 81 -0.49 -30.23 2.65
C GLU A 81 -0.43 -31.58 1.92
N ARG A 82 -0.06 -31.58 0.63
CA ARG A 82 0.09 -32.81 -0.15
C ARG A 82 1.18 -33.75 0.39
N LEU A 83 2.31 -33.20 0.85
CA LEU A 83 3.40 -33.99 1.44
C LEU A 83 3.04 -34.50 2.84
N VAL A 84 2.17 -33.79 3.57
CA VAL A 84 1.67 -34.21 4.88
C VAL A 84 0.61 -35.30 4.77
N ASP A 85 -0.31 -35.20 3.80
CA ASP A 85 -1.45 -36.10 3.60
C ASP A 85 -1.16 -37.33 2.70
N GLY A 86 0.04 -37.41 2.12
CA GLY A 86 0.35 -38.27 0.97
C GLY A 86 -0.10 -39.74 1.11
N ASN A 87 -0.98 -40.17 0.20
CA ASN A 87 -1.37 -41.56 0.00
C ASN A 87 -0.16 -42.42 -0.45
N ASN A 88 0.17 -43.45 0.35
CA ASN A 88 0.85 -44.70 0.01
C ASN A 88 2.21 -44.69 -0.75
N THR A 89 2.86 -43.56 -1.06
CA THR A 89 4.11 -43.61 -1.87
C THR A 89 5.33 -42.95 -1.24
N VAL A 90 5.21 -41.82 -0.51
CA VAL A 90 6.31 -41.26 0.30
C VAL A 90 5.72 -40.47 1.46
N ARG A 91 5.76 -41.02 2.68
CA ARG A 91 5.41 -40.28 3.90
C ARG A 91 6.66 -39.54 4.36
N ILE A 92 6.68 -38.22 4.27
CA ILE A 92 7.80 -37.40 4.74
C ILE A 92 7.62 -37.15 6.25
N ASP A 93 8.67 -37.36 7.03
CA ASP A 93 8.68 -37.06 8.46
C ASP A 93 8.40 -35.57 8.68
N LYS A 94 7.30 -35.25 9.37
CA LYS A 94 6.95 -33.88 9.76
C LYS A 94 7.34 -33.63 11.21
N THR A 95 7.94 -32.47 11.48
CA THR A 95 8.17 -31.99 12.83
C THR A 95 7.12 -30.94 13.17
N ARG A 96 6.40 -31.12 14.28
CA ARG A 96 5.39 -30.18 14.77
C ARG A 96 5.92 -29.41 15.97
N LEU A 97 5.73 -28.10 15.97
CA LEU A 97 5.99 -27.27 17.15
C LEU A 97 4.81 -27.41 18.12
N LEU A 98 5.09 -27.83 19.36
CA LEU A 98 4.06 -28.14 20.36
C LEU A 98 3.70 -26.94 21.23
N THR A 99 4.67 -26.07 21.56
CA THR A 99 4.45 -24.96 22.49
C THR A 99 3.93 -23.69 21.79
N GLN A 100 2.74 -23.22 22.18
CA GLN A 100 2.18 -21.94 21.76
C GLN A 100 2.55 -20.82 22.75
N ARG A 101 2.82 -19.62 22.24
CA ARG A 101 3.26 -18.46 23.04
C ARG A 101 2.39 -17.21 22.85
N ARG A 102 1.20 -17.36 22.26
CA ARG A 102 0.36 -16.23 21.86
C ARG A 102 -0.87 -16.10 22.75
N MET A 103 -1.65 -17.16 22.83
CA MET A 103 -3.01 -17.20 23.35
C MET A 103 -3.01 -17.50 24.84
N ARG A 104 -3.92 -16.91 25.60
CA ARG A 104 -4.27 -17.38 26.95
C ARG A 104 -4.77 -18.84 26.88
N GLY A 105 -4.54 -19.62 27.94
CA GLY A 105 -4.99 -21.02 28.07
C GLY A 105 -6.48 -21.22 27.71
N ASP A 106 -7.36 -20.37 28.25
CA ASP A 106 -8.80 -20.42 27.96
C ASP A 106 -9.14 -20.37 26.46
N ILE A 107 -8.32 -19.68 25.66
CA ILE A 107 -8.47 -19.55 24.21
C ILE A 107 -7.80 -20.73 23.49
N SER A 108 -6.58 -21.11 23.90
CA SER A 108 -5.84 -22.21 23.27
C SER A 108 -6.55 -23.55 23.45
N ASP A 109 -7.27 -23.75 24.56
CA ASP A 109 -8.12 -24.92 24.81
C ASP A 109 -9.14 -25.17 23.70
N LEU A 110 -9.74 -24.11 23.14
CA LEU A 110 -10.73 -24.22 22.07
C LEU A 110 -10.13 -24.86 20.81
N ILE A 111 -8.82 -24.74 20.61
CA ILE A 111 -8.10 -25.29 19.47
C ILE A 111 -7.39 -26.59 19.84
N ARG A 112 -6.88 -26.70 21.08
CA ARG A 112 -6.22 -27.90 21.61
C ARG A 112 -7.16 -29.09 21.53
N TYR A 113 -8.40 -28.95 21.98
CA TYR A 113 -9.37 -30.05 22.01
C TYR A 113 -10.13 -30.26 20.70
N THR A 114 -9.75 -29.58 19.61
CA THR A 114 -10.48 -29.65 18.33
C THR A 114 -9.59 -29.92 17.12
N ILE A 115 -8.38 -29.39 17.08
CA ILE A 115 -7.46 -29.49 15.94
C ILE A 115 -6.07 -29.97 16.37
N TYR A 116 -5.62 -29.53 17.54
CA TYR A 116 -4.22 -29.60 17.94
C TYR A 116 -4.04 -30.25 19.32
N ASP A 117 -4.34 -31.54 19.43
CA ASP A 117 -4.39 -32.29 20.71
C ASP A 117 -3.14 -32.14 21.60
N ASP A 118 -1.94 -32.09 21.01
CA ASP A 118 -0.65 -31.96 21.73
C ASP A 118 -0.17 -30.51 21.95
N LEU A 119 -1.04 -29.49 21.84
CA LEU A 119 -0.64 -28.08 21.96
C LEU A 119 -0.39 -27.69 23.43
N GLU A 120 0.81 -27.24 23.77
CA GLU A 120 1.18 -26.81 25.12
C GLU A 120 1.25 -25.29 25.25
N ASP A 121 0.84 -24.74 26.39
CA ASP A 121 0.92 -23.30 26.66
C ASP A 121 2.29 -22.92 27.26
N GLY A 122 2.98 -21.97 26.64
CA GLY A 122 4.24 -21.45 27.18
C GLY A 122 4.05 -20.53 28.39
N GLU A 123 5.07 -20.42 29.24
CA GLU A 123 5.04 -19.63 30.49
C GLU A 123 4.60 -18.16 30.32
N ASN A 124 4.78 -17.59 29.13
CA ASN A 124 4.40 -16.19 28.89
C ASN A 124 2.89 -15.98 28.78
N THR A 125 2.10 -17.03 28.57
CA THR A 125 0.65 -16.92 28.35
C THR A 125 -0.17 -16.99 29.64
N THR A 126 0.43 -17.43 30.75
CA THR A 126 -0.20 -17.48 32.08
C THR A 126 -0.22 -16.11 32.76
N ASN A 127 0.66 -15.19 32.35
CA ASN A 127 0.84 -13.87 32.97
C ASN A 127 -0.09 -12.76 32.41
N TYR A 128 -1.02 -13.09 31.51
CA TYR A 128 -1.90 -12.06 30.93
C TYR A 128 -2.94 -11.56 31.95
N PRO A 129 -3.14 -10.23 32.09
CA PRO A 129 -4.19 -9.68 32.96
C PRO A 129 -5.58 -9.95 32.39
N ASN A 130 -6.60 -10.09 33.25
CA ASN A 130 -7.99 -10.24 32.80
C ASN A 130 -8.47 -9.02 32.02
N ILE A 131 -9.39 -9.25 31.06
CA ILE A 131 -9.95 -8.19 30.23
C ILE A 131 -10.73 -7.19 31.08
N ARG A 132 -10.42 -5.90 30.93
CA ARG A 132 -11.03 -4.82 31.71
C ARG A 132 -12.45 -4.58 31.22
N GLY A 133 -13.38 -4.51 32.16
CA GLY A 133 -14.80 -4.25 31.86
C GLY A 133 -15.61 -5.49 31.48
N ALA A 134 -14.98 -6.66 31.34
CA ALA A 134 -15.67 -7.91 31.02
C ALA A 134 -15.57 -8.90 32.18
N GLN A 135 -16.65 -9.64 32.43
CA GLN A 135 -16.65 -10.67 33.48
C GLN A 135 -15.83 -11.91 33.08
N HIS A 136 -15.83 -12.23 31.78
CA HIS A 136 -15.12 -13.38 31.22
C HIS A 136 -14.14 -12.92 30.14
N ASN A 137 -12.96 -13.57 30.08
CA ASN A 137 -11.96 -13.33 29.03
C ASN A 137 -12.39 -13.94 27.68
N VAL A 138 -13.15 -15.04 27.74
CA VAL A 138 -13.72 -15.73 26.57
C VAL A 138 -15.23 -15.85 26.79
N TYR A 139 -16.03 -15.40 25.83
CA TYR A 139 -17.49 -15.48 25.94
C TYR A 139 -18.18 -15.54 24.57
N PHE A 140 -19.29 -16.29 24.50
CA PHE A 140 -20.15 -16.39 23.33
C PHE A 140 -21.52 -15.75 23.63
N ILE A 141 -21.82 -14.69 22.90
CA ILE A 141 -23.09 -13.97 22.93
C ILE A 141 -24.04 -14.64 21.92
N ASP A 142 -24.96 -15.41 22.46
CA ASP A 142 -25.93 -16.21 21.71
C ASP A 142 -27.21 -15.41 21.44
N HIS A 143 -27.58 -15.23 20.17
CA HIS A 143 -28.81 -14.53 19.79
C HIS A 143 -29.58 -15.25 18.68
N ARG A 144 -30.84 -14.84 18.48
CA ARG A 144 -31.77 -15.40 17.47
C ARG A 144 -32.27 -14.39 16.44
N TYR A 145 -31.70 -13.18 16.41
CA TYR A 145 -32.01 -12.17 15.39
C TYR A 145 -31.65 -12.66 13.98
N PRO A 146 -32.57 -12.56 13.00
CA PRO A 146 -32.36 -13.02 11.63
C PRO A 146 -31.38 -12.10 10.88
N GLU A 147 -30.76 -12.65 9.82
CA GLU A 147 -29.96 -11.87 8.88
C GLU A 147 -30.81 -10.92 8.01
N ASP A 148 -30.23 -9.79 7.62
CA ASP A 148 -30.85 -8.81 6.74
C ASP A 148 -30.69 -9.20 5.26
N ASN A 149 -31.77 -9.07 4.48
CA ASN A 149 -31.75 -9.34 3.05
C ASN A 149 -31.01 -8.22 2.29
N SER A 150 -29.81 -8.53 1.77
CA SER A 150 -29.03 -7.63 0.91
C SER A 150 -28.69 -8.27 -0.45
N ALA A 151 -28.37 -7.45 -1.46
CA ALA A 151 -28.34 -7.85 -2.87
C ALA A 151 -27.26 -8.92 -3.21
N MET A 152 -27.72 -10.02 -3.81
CA MET A 152 -27.09 -11.09 -4.61
C MET A 152 -25.71 -11.70 -4.24
N GLN A 153 -24.85 -11.15 -3.35
CA GLN A 153 -23.53 -11.73 -3.05
C GLN A 153 -22.99 -11.57 -1.60
N SER A 154 -23.68 -10.88 -0.68
CA SER A 154 -23.24 -10.75 0.72
C SER A 154 -24.39 -10.80 1.74
N HIS A 155 -24.13 -11.34 2.93
CA HIS A 155 -25.07 -11.38 4.06
C HIS A 155 -24.65 -10.34 5.10
N VAL A 156 -25.63 -9.72 5.78
CA VAL A 156 -25.42 -8.72 6.84
C VAL A 156 -26.39 -9.03 7.98
N ASN A 157 -25.97 -8.77 9.22
CA ASN A 157 -26.84 -8.79 10.39
C ASN A 157 -26.66 -7.46 11.15
N MET A 158 -27.64 -6.56 11.06
CA MET A 158 -27.54 -5.22 11.63
C MET A 158 -27.48 -5.26 13.16
N PHE A 159 -28.16 -6.21 13.80
CA PHE A 159 -28.09 -6.41 15.24
C PHE A 159 -26.66 -6.73 15.70
N GLU A 160 -26.00 -7.68 15.02
CA GLU A 160 -24.60 -8.02 15.32
C GLU A 160 -23.68 -6.81 15.12
N VAL A 161 -23.89 -6.04 14.04
CA VAL A 161 -23.10 -4.83 13.74
C VAL A 161 -23.26 -3.78 14.83
N GLU A 162 -24.48 -3.46 15.23
CA GLU A 162 -24.76 -2.49 16.29
C GLU A 162 -24.18 -2.94 17.63
N MET A 163 -24.36 -4.21 17.98
CA MET A 163 -23.78 -4.81 19.20
C MET A 163 -22.26 -4.70 19.22
N VAL A 164 -21.58 -5.06 18.12
CA VAL A 164 -20.12 -4.95 18.01
C VAL A 164 -19.66 -3.51 18.14
N VAL A 165 -20.34 -2.56 17.49
CA VAL A 165 -19.97 -1.13 17.56
C VAL A 165 -20.04 -0.62 19.00
N GLU A 166 -21.11 -0.93 19.74
CA GLU A 166 -21.24 -0.51 21.14
C GLU A 166 -20.25 -1.23 22.06
N MET A 167 -19.99 -2.53 21.85
CA MET A 167 -18.94 -3.26 22.57
C MET A 167 -17.55 -2.66 22.35
N VAL A 168 -17.20 -2.29 21.12
CA VAL A 168 -15.91 -1.67 20.82
C VAL A 168 -15.82 -0.30 21.49
N LYS A 169 -16.87 0.53 21.42
CA LYS A 169 -16.92 1.81 22.15
C LYS A 169 -16.76 1.60 23.65
N TYR A 170 -17.40 0.58 24.21
CA TYR A 170 -17.28 0.21 25.61
C TYR A 170 -15.83 -0.14 25.99
N PHE A 171 -15.16 -1.02 25.25
CA PHE A 171 -13.76 -1.34 25.54
C PHE A 171 -12.81 -0.14 25.35
N VAL A 172 -13.06 0.72 24.35
CA VAL A 172 -12.30 1.97 24.19
C VAL A 172 -12.45 2.87 25.42
N LYS A 173 -13.65 2.99 26.00
CA LYS A 173 -13.90 3.70 27.28
C LYS A 173 -13.17 3.05 28.48
N TYR A 174 -12.78 1.77 28.38
CA TYR A 174 -11.97 1.04 29.37
C TYR A 174 -10.46 1.02 29.05
N GLY A 175 -10.00 1.92 28.17
CA GLY A 175 -8.59 2.21 27.91
C GLY A 175 -7.96 1.43 26.75
N TYR A 176 -8.72 0.60 26.03
CA TYR A 176 -8.27 -0.11 24.82
C TYR A 176 -8.31 0.83 23.60
N THR A 177 -7.39 1.79 23.57
CA THR A 177 -7.40 2.92 22.61
C THR A 177 -6.46 2.73 21.41
N LYS A 178 -5.54 1.76 21.45
CA LYS A 178 -4.59 1.57 20.36
C LYS A 178 -5.25 0.79 19.23
N PRO A 179 -4.91 1.09 17.96
CA PRO A 179 -5.43 0.32 16.82
C PRO A 179 -5.11 -1.19 16.84
N GLU A 180 -4.10 -1.59 17.62
CA GLU A 180 -3.66 -2.98 17.79
C GLU A 180 -4.35 -3.72 18.95
N ASP A 181 -5.13 -3.01 19.79
CA ASP A 181 -5.76 -3.59 20.98
C ASP A 181 -7.01 -4.43 20.64
N ILE A 182 -7.76 -4.06 19.58
CA ILE A 182 -9.03 -4.70 19.21
C ILE A 182 -9.05 -5.00 17.70
N ALA A 183 -9.43 -6.22 17.34
CA ALA A 183 -9.68 -6.63 15.96
C ALA A 183 -11.06 -7.29 15.84
N VAL A 184 -11.82 -6.92 14.82
CA VAL A 184 -13.15 -7.47 14.52
C VAL A 184 -13.06 -8.34 13.27
N LEU A 185 -13.57 -9.58 13.35
CA LEU A 185 -13.48 -10.60 12.29
C LEU A 185 -14.85 -11.24 12.04
N THR A 186 -15.18 -11.56 10.78
CA THR A 186 -16.51 -12.09 10.38
C THR A 186 -16.38 -13.19 9.31
N PHE A 187 -16.19 -14.48 9.67
CA PHE A 187 -16.09 -15.59 8.69
C PHE A 187 -16.39 -16.96 9.33
N LEU A 188 -17.17 -17.87 8.70
CA LEU A 188 -17.60 -19.12 9.38
C LEU A 188 -17.71 -20.43 8.57
N LYS A 189 -17.56 -20.46 7.23
CA LYS A 189 -17.92 -21.71 6.49
C LYS A 189 -16.88 -22.84 6.55
N SER A 190 -15.58 -22.55 6.42
CA SER A 190 -14.54 -23.59 6.30
C SER A 190 -13.82 -23.84 7.63
N LYS A 191 -13.52 -25.10 7.97
CA LYS A 191 -12.75 -25.51 9.16
C LYS A 191 -11.45 -24.71 9.32
N ASN A 192 -10.68 -24.58 8.24
CA ASN A 192 -9.38 -23.91 8.21
C ASN A 192 -9.48 -22.42 8.58
N ARG A 193 -10.52 -21.71 8.11
CA ARG A 193 -10.78 -20.32 8.50
C ARG A 193 -11.27 -20.20 9.94
N SER A 194 -12.07 -21.15 10.44
CA SER A 194 -12.50 -21.18 11.84
C SER A 194 -11.31 -21.33 12.78
N ASN A 195 -10.34 -22.20 12.46
CA ASN A 195 -9.09 -22.33 13.21
C ASN A 195 -8.32 -20.99 13.28
N VAL A 196 -8.20 -20.32 12.14
CA VAL A 196 -7.51 -19.04 12.02
C VAL A 196 -8.22 -17.98 12.87
N LEU A 197 -9.56 -17.95 12.85
CA LEU A 197 -10.37 -17.05 13.67
C LEU A 197 -10.13 -17.28 15.16
N LEU A 198 -10.16 -18.54 15.61
CA LEU A 198 -9.97 -18.90 17.02
C LEU A 198 -8.52 -18.64 17.50
N SER A 199 -7.55 -18.56 16.60
CA SER A 199 -6.13 -18.35 16.95
C SER A 199 -5.62 -16.91 16.87
N ARG A 200 -6.45 -15.93 16.46
CA ARG A 200 -6.02 -14.52 16.36
C ARG A 200 -5.95 -13.81 17.71
N ALA A 201 -6.83 -14.14 18.64
CA ALA A 201 -6.93 -13.47 19.94
C ALA A 201 -5.76 -13.84 20.86
N ARG A 202 -5.25 -12.86 21.61
CA ARG A 202 -4.17 -13.08 22.61
C ARG A 202 -4.73 -13.19 24.02
N GLU A 203 -5.45 -12.15 24.46
CA GLU A 203 -5.84 -11.96 25.86
C GLU A 203 -7.32 -12.27 26.11
N GLY A 204 -8.19 -11.97 25.14
CA GLY A 204 -9.64 -12.20 25.24
C GLY A 204 -10.31 -12.35 23.87
N MET A 205 -11.42 -13.07 23.85
CA MET A 205 -12.18 -13.42 22.66
C MET A 205 -13.69 -13.34 22.94
N TYR A 206 -14.40 -12.59 22.11
CA TYR A 206 -15.85 -12.46 22.18
C TYR A 206 -16.46 -12.92 20.86
N LEU A 207 -17.28 -13.96 20.92
CA LEU A 207 -18.01 -14.51 19.78
C LEU A 207 -19.45 -14.02 19.84
N ILE A 208 -20.01 -13.63 18.69
CA ILE A 208 -21.39 -13.18 18.57
C ILE A 208 -22.02 -13.96 17.43
N GLY A 209 -23.17 -14.58 17.67
CA GLY A 209 -23.88 -15.33 16.65
C GLY A 209 -24.95 -16.24 17.24
N ASN A 210 -25.40 -17.20 16.44
CA ASN A 210 -26.31 -18.25 16.87
C ASN A 210 -25.53 -19.55 17.13
N ALA A 211 -25.31 -19.87 18.40
CA ALA A 211 -24.51 -21.00 18.83
C ALA A 211 -25.08 -22.34 18.36
N ASP A 212 -26.42 -22.51 18.42
CA ASP A 212 -27.09 -23.74 17.99
C ASP A 212 -27.00 -23.95 16.47
N LEU A 213 -27.17 -22.87 15.71
CA LEU A 213 -27.03 -22.92 14.25
C LEU A 213 -25.59 -23.25 13.86
N MET A 214 -24.61 -22.63 14.50
CA MET A 214 -23.19 -22.90 14.22
C MET A 214 -22.78 -24.33 14.58
N ALA A 215 -23.21 -24.82 15.74
CA ALA A 215 -22.97 -26.20 16.16
C ALA A 215 -23.62 -27.21 15.21
N SER A 216 -24.88 -26.99 14.82
CA SER A 216 -25.60 -27.90 13.92
C SER A 216 -25.05 -27.92 12.49
N LYS A 217 -24.49 -26.81 12.00
CA LYS A 217 -23.89 -26.72 10.66
C LYS A 217 -22.44 -27.21 10.60
N SER A 218 -21.76 -27.33 11.75
CA SER A 218 -20.36 -27.75 11.80
C SER A 218 -20.10 -28.66 13.01
N GLU A 219 -20.40 -29.94 12.78
CA GLU A 219 -20.31 -31.02 13.77
C GLU A 219 -18.89 -31.22 14.32
N TYR A 220 -17.85 -31.06 13.48
CA TYR A 220 -16.46 -31.38 13.86
C TYR A 220 -15.62 -30.17 14.30
N MET A 221 -16.19 -28.96 14.33
CA MET A 221 -15.46 -27.74 14.70
C MET A 221 -16.25 -26.89 15.67
N TRP A 222 -17.41 -26.36 15.27
CA TRP A 222 -18.18 -25.45 16.12
C TRP A 222 -18.93 -26.18 17.23
N ALA A 223 -19.42 -27.41 17.01
CA ALA A 223 -20.09 -28.16 18.07
C ALA A 223 -19.16 -28.45 19.29
N PRO A 224 -17.92 -28.96 19.11
CA PRO A 224 -16.97 -29.08 20.21
C PRO A 224 -16.65 -27.74 20.90
N VAL A 225 -16.40 -26.67 20.12
CA VAL A 225 -16.11 -25.34 20.67
C VAL A 225 -17.26 -24.82 21.53
N VAL A 226 -18.49 -24.89 21.03
CA VAL A 226 -19.69 -24.45 21.76
C VAL A 226 -19.90 -25.31 23.02
N ASN A 227 -19.65 -26.63 22.96
CA ASN A 227 -19.76 -27.50 24.12
C ASN A 227 -18.75 -27.13 25.21
N ILE A 228 -17.49 -26.88 24.86
CA ILE A 228 -16.45 -26.41 25.80
C ILE A 228 -16.89 -25.09 26.46
N LEU A 229 -17.42 -24.15 25.67
CA LEU A 229 -17.90 -22.86 26.20
C LEU A 229 -19.12 -23.03 27.11
N ARG A 230 -20.03 -23.97 26.79
CA ARG A 230 -21.20 -24.29 27.64
C ARG A 230 -20.79 -24.91 28.97
N GLU A 231 -19.88 -25.88 28.94
CA GLU A 231 -19.32 -26.50 30.16
C GLU A 231 -18.65 -25.47 31.08
N ARG A 232 -18.07 -24.40 30.50
CA ARG A 232 -17.44 -23.29 31.23
C ARG A 232 -18.39 -22.18 31.65
N ASN A 233 -19.70 -22.30 31.38
CA ASN A 233 -20.70 -21.22 31.56
C ASN A 233 -20.32 -19.92 30.82
N GLN A 234 -19.72 -20.04 29.64
CA GLN A 234 -19.26 -18.93 28.77
C GLN A 234 -20.17 -18.71 27.55
N VAL A 235 -21.41 -19.19 27.60
CA VAL A 235 -22.43 -18.96 26.56
C VAL A 235 -23.65 -18.34 27.23
N GLY A 236 -24.17 -17.25 26.67
CA GLY A 236 -25.38 -16.61 27.19
C GLY A 236 -25.96 -15.57 26.24
N PRO A 237 -27.14 -15.01 26.57
CA PRO A 237 -27.94 -14.20 25.66
C PRO A 237 -27.40 -12.78 25.42
N GLY A 238 -26.32 -12.39 26.11
CA GLY A 238 -25.81 -11.03 26.11
C GLY A 238 -24.39 -10.93 26.67
N MET A 239 -23.75 -9.78 26.54
CA MET A 239 -22.38 -9.52 26.99
C MET A 239 -22.34 -9.30 28.52
N PRO A 240 -21.65 -10.15 29.31
CA PRO A 240 -21.52 -9.95 30.75
C PRO A 240 -20.42 -8.93 31.07
N ILE A 241 -20.85 -7.75 31.52
CA ILE A 241 -19.97 -6.64 31.90
C ILE A 241 -19.83 -6.54 33.41
N VAL A 242 -18.66 -6.08 33.86
CA VAL A 242 -18.37 -5.84 35.29
C VAL A 242 -17.55 -4.56 35.44
N CYS A 243 -17.87 -3.77 36.47
CA CYS A 243 -17.05 -2.63 36.84
C CYS A 243 -15.87 -3.08 37.72
N LYS A 244 -14.65 -2.61 37.41
CA LYS A 244 -13.45 -2.92 38.21
C LYS A 244 -13.50 -2.30 39.62
N HIS A 245 -14.13 -1.14 39.76
CA HIS A 245 -14.23 -0.41 41.04
C HIS A 245 -15.45 -0.84 41.86
N HIS A 246 -16.54 -1.18 41.19
CA HIS A 246 -17.78 -1.64 41.83
C HIS A 246 -18.07 -3.08 41.41
N LEU A 247 -17.48 -4.02 42.14
CA LEU A 247 -17.61 -5.46 41.85
C LEU A 247 -19.06 -5.96 41.91
N ASP A 248 -19.94 -5.23 42.60
CA ASP A 248 -21.38 -5.51 42.69
C ASP A 248 -22.14 -5.10 41.42
N CYS A 249 -21.58 -4.21 40.59
CA CYS A 249 -22.17 -3.80 39.33
C CYS A 249 -21.86 -4.82 38.21
N LYS A 250 -22.56 -5.95 38.23
CA LYS A 250 -22.55 -6.97 37.17
C LYS A 250 -23.84 -6.89 36.37
N ASN A 251 -23.73 -6.75 35.04
CA ASN A 251 -24.89 -6.68 34.15
C ASN A 251 -24.66 -7.54 32.91
N ILE A 252 -25.74 -8.07 32.34
CA ILE A 252 -25.71 -8.80 31.07
C ILE A 252 -26.39 -7.93 30.03
N ILE A 253 -25.62 -7.49 29.04
CA ILE A 253 -26.09 -6.57 27.99
C ILE A 253 -26.62 -7.40 26.81
N THR A 254 -27.93 -7.42 26.64
CA THR A 254 -28.62 -8.17 25.57
C THR A 254 -28.92 -7.31 24.34
N THR A 255 -29.02 -5.98 24.49
CA THR A 255 -29.22 -5.06 23.36
C THR A 255 -28.19 -3.92 23.38
N PRO A 256 -27.87 -3.32 22.21
CA PRO A 256 -26.85 -2.26 22.12
C PRO A 256 -27.15 -1.03 22.99
N GLU A 257 -28.42 -0.65 23.14
CA GLU A 257 -28.83 0.56 23.87
C GLU A 257 -28.51 0.48 25.37
N GLN A 258 -28.54 -0.74 25.92
CA GLN A 258 -28.26 -0.99 27.34
C GLN A 258 -26.83 -0.63 27.75
N PHE A 259 -25.88 -0.55 26.79
CA PHE A 259 -24.53 -0.06 27.09
C PHE A 259 -24.56 1.37 27.61
N ASP A 260 -25.36 2.26 27.01
CA ASP A 260 -25.49 3.64 27.45
C ASP A 260 -26.36 3.77 28.71
N GLU A 261 -27.30 2.85 28.95
CA GLU A 261 -28.11 2.84 30.18
C GLU A 261 -27.29 2.44 31.41
N VAL A 262 -26.38 1.47 31.28
CA VAL A 262 -25.65 0.88 32.42
C VAL A 262 -24.27 1.50 32.63
N CYS A 263 -23.64 2.00 31.57
CA CYS A 263 -22.26 2.49 31.62
C CYS A 263 -22.22 4.02 31.65
N SER A 264 -21.33 4.58 32.46
CA SER A 264 -21.09 6.03 32.47
C SER A 264 -20.46 6.48 31.14
N PRO A 265 -20.77 7.69 30.62
CA PRO A 265 -20.15 8.25 29.42
C PRO A 265 -18.62 8.33 29.48
N THR A 266 -18.04 8.39 30.69
CA THR A 266 -16.60 8.55 30.93
C THR A 266 -15.87 7.23 31.23
N GLY A 267 -16.56 6.09 31.08
CA GLY A 267 -16.08 4.72 31.31
C GLY A 267 -16.25 4.30 32.77
N GLY A 268 -16.81 3.12 33.05
CA GLY A 268 -17.22 2.73 34.41
C GLY A 268 -18.73 2.50 34.52
N CYS A 269 -19.24 2.22 35.73
CA CYS A 269 -20.68 2.09 35.98
C CYS A 269 -21.30 3.45 36.41
N ARG A 270 -22.63 3.51 36.57
CA ARG A 270 -23.33 4.71 37.03
C ARG A 270 -23.31 4.97 38.54
N SER A 271 -22.60 4.14 39.31
CA SER A 271 -22.38 4.37 40.75
C SER A 271 -21.42 5.55 40.98
N THR A 272 -21.48 6.18 42.15
CA THR A 272 -20.52 7.20 42.58
C THR A 272 -19.11 6.64 42.65
N CYS A 273 -18.08 7.41 42.30
CA CYS A 273 -16.71 6.91 42.25
C CYS A 273 -16.12 6.62 43.65
N ASP A 274 -16.45 7.43 44.66
CA ASP A 274 -16.08 7.32 46.08
C ASP A 274 -14.57 7.19 46.42
N MET A 275 -13.68 7.27 45.42
CA MET A 275 -12.23 7.23 45.59
C MET A 275 -11.68 8.53 46.21
N PRO A 276 -10.63 8.46 47.06
CA PRO A 276 -10.04 9.65 47.67
C PRO A 276 -9.29 10.49 46.64
N LEU A 277 -9.62 11.79 46.57
CA LEU A 277 -8.87 12.80 45.83
C LEU A 277 -7.57 13.15 46.57
N SER A 278 -6.62 13.78 45.87
CA SER A 278 -5.35 14.29 46.46
C SER A 278 -5.52 15.24 47.65
N CYS A 279 -6.71 15.84 47.80
CA CYS A 279 -7.08 16.70 48.93
C CYS A 279 -7.67 15.95 50.13
N GLY A 280 -7.81 14.61 50.08
CA GLY A 280 -8.39 13.77 51.13
C GLY A 280 -9.93 13.59 51.05
N HIS A 281 -10.62 14.40 50.24
CA HIS A 281 -12.06 14.26 50.02
C HIS A 281 -12.39 13.14 49.01
N THR A 282 -13.53 12.47 49.19
CA THR A 282 -14.06 11.50 48.22
C THR A 282 -14.57 12.16 46.93
N CYS A 283 -14.32 11.50 45.79
CA CYS A 283 -14.84 11.89 44.49
C CYS A 283 -16.37 11.69 44.42
N THR A 284 -17.11 12.72 44.01
CA THR A 284 -18.57 12.70 43.89
C THR A 284 -19.08 12.54 42.45
N GLU A 285 -18.18 12.40 41.48
CA GLU A 285 -18.55 12.15 40.08
C GLU A 285 -19.01 10.69 39.91
N GLU A 286 -19.73 10.40 38.82
CA GLU A 286 -19.99 9.02 38.40
C GLU A 286 -18.66 8.26 38.21
N CYS A 287 -18.67 6.96 38.43
CA CYS A 287 -17.50 6.10 38.29
C CYS A 287 -16.89 6.30 36.90
N HIS A 288 -15.63 6.75 36.88
CA HIS A 288 -14.91 7.12 35.67
C HIS A 288 -13.59 6.34 35.54
N PHE A 289 -13.37 5.69 34.40
CA PHE A 289 -12.19 4.84 34.14
C PHE A 289 -11.07 5.62 33.43
N ASN A 290 -11.43 6.64 32.65
CA ASN A 290 -10.48 7.41 31.84
C ASN A 290 -9.50 8.28 32.67
N ASN A 291 -9.74 8.47 33.97
CA ASN A 291 -8.88 9.26 34.86
C ASN A 291 -8.77 8.64 36.26
N LEU A 292 -8.09 7.48 36.36
CA LEU A 292 -7.91 6.76 37.62
C LEU A 292 -7.17 7.59 38.68
N ASP A 293 -6.23 8.44 38.26
CA ASP A 293 -5.44 9.30 39.15
C ASP A 293 -6.17 10.58 39.58
N HIS A 294 -7.40 10.80 39.07
CA HIS A 294 -8.20 12.01 39.31
C HIS A 294 -7.43 13.31 39.02
N ASN A 295 -6.45 13.26 38.12
CA ASN A 295 -5.62 14.40 37.74
C ASN A 295 -6.51 15.47 37.10
N GLY A 296 -6.61 16.63 37.74
CA GLY A 296 -7.46 17.75 37.30
C GLY A 296 -8.93 17.70 37.77
N VAL A 297 -9.35 16.71 38.56
CA VAL A 297 -10.69 16.69 39.17
C VAL A 297 -10.75 17.73 40.30
N LYS A 298 -11.63 18.73 40.16
CA LYS A 298 -11.78 19.83 41.11
C LYS A 298 -12.72 19.44 42.25
N CYS A 299 -12.19 19.30 43.47
CA CYS A 299 -12.99 19.02 44.65
C CYS A 299 -13.96 20.16 45.00
N ARG A 300 -15.27 19.88 45.00
CA ARG A 300 -16.33 20.86 45.31
C ARG A 300 -16.79 20.84 46.78
N LYS A 301 -16.13 20.08 47.66
CA LYS A 301 -16.40 20.14 49.11
C LYS A 301 -15.83 21.43 49.73
N PRO A 302 -16.44 21.96 50.80
CA PRO A 302 -15.87 23.10 51.55
C PRO A 302 -14.47 22.75 52.07
N CYS A 303 -13.58 23.74 52.10
CA CYS A 303 -12.21 23.53 52.58
C CYS A 303 -12.17 23.47 54.11
N GLU A 304 -11.64 22.39 54.68
CA GLU A 304 -11.45 22.25 56.13
C GLU A 304 -10.08 22.79 56.60
N LYS A 305 -9.26 23.32 55.69
CA LYS A 305 -7.94 23.87 56.04
C LYS A 305 -8.07 25.15 56.86
N LEU A 306 -7.26 25.26 57.90
CA LEU A 306 -7.04 26.50 58.64
C LEU A 306 -5.94 27.31 57.94
N HIS A 307 -6.09 28.64 57.84
CA HIS A 307 -5.03 29.52 57.39
C HIS A 307 -3.85 29.44 58.38
N SER A 308 -2.67 29.06 57.88
CA SER A 308 -1.47 28.76 58.68
C SER A 308 -1.03 29.90 59.61
N GLU A 309 -1.24 31.15 59.21
CA GLU A 309 -0.76 32.30 59.98
C GLU A 309 -1.81 32.98 60.88
N CYS A 310 -3.11 32.67 60.72
CA CYS A 310 -4.17 33.32 61.51
C CYS A 310 -5.20 32.35 62.11
N GLY A 311 -5.07 31.04 61.87
CA GLY A 311 -5.90 30.01 62.48
C GLY A 311 -7.38 29.97 62.04
N HIS A 312 -7.81 30.86 61.14
CA HIS A 312 -9.19 30.90 60.66
C HIS A 312 -9.49 29.78 59.66
N GLN A 313 -10.68 29.19 59.76
CA GLN A 313 -11.17 28.18 58.82
C GLN A 313 -11.49 28.80 57.45
N CYS A 314 -10.95 28.19 56.39
CA CYS A 314 -11.20 28.63 55.03
C CYS A 314 -12.67 28.41 54.62
N ARG A 315 -13.33 29.45 54.09
CA ARG A 315 -14.72 29.36 53.59
C ARG A 315 -14.82 29.07 52.09
N LYS A 316 -13.70 28.80 51.41
CA LYS A 316 -13.66 28.52 49.96
C LYS A 316 -13.86 27.03 49.67
N LEU A 317 -14.18 26.71 48.42
CA LEU A 317 -14.21 25.33 47.92
C LEU A 317 -12.79 24.77 47.85
N CYS A 318 -12.61 23.49 48.14
CA CYS A 318 -11.31 22.84 48.30
C CYS A 318 -10.35 23.01 47.08
N TYR A 319 -10.88 23.11 45.86
CA TYR A 319 -10.05 23.34 44.66
C TYR A 319 -9.50 24.78 44.50
N LYS A 320 -9.96 25.74 45.31
CA LYS A 320 -9.52 27.14 45.23
C LYS A 320 -8.39 27.41 46.24
N ASP A 321 -7.36 28.12 45.80
CA ASP A 321 -6.21 28.46 46.66
C ASP A 321 -6.62 29.30 47.88
N CYS A 322 -6.02 28.94 49.02
CA CYS A 322 -6.39 29.42 50.35
C CYS A 322 -5.52 30.61 50.80
N ASP A 323 -5.05 31.44 49.87
CA ASP A 323 -3.92 32.35 50.14
C ASP A 323 -4.24 33.56 51.03
N ILE A 324 -5.47 34.09 50.96
CA ILE A 324 -5.87 35.31 51.71
C ILE A 324 -7.10 35.08 52.59
N CYS A 325 -7.00 35.55 53.83
CA CYS A 325 -8.05 35.46 54.85
C CYS A 325 -8.86 36.75 54.94
N SER A 326 -10.14 36.70 54.55
CA SER A 326 -11.08 37.84 54.58
C SER A 326 -12.03 37.82 55.80
N VAL A 327 -11.61 37.21 56.91
CA VAL A 327 -12.43 37.24 58.14
C VAL A 327 -12.37 38.66 58.73
N PRO A 328 -13.51 39.31 59.04
CA PRO A 328 -13.53 40.65 59.62
C PRO A 328 -12.95 40.65 61.04
N VAL A 329 -12.04 41.58 61.33
CA VAL A 329 -11.33 41.71 62.62
C VAL A 329 -11.61 43.03 63.35
N GLY A 330 -12.52 43.87 62.84
CA GLY A 330 -12.94 45.12 63.48
C GLY A 330 -12.06 46.32 63.13
N ASN A 331 -12.08 47.36 63.96
CA ASN A 331 -11.34 48.61 63.72
C ASN A 331 -9.87 48.45 64.14
N ILE A 332 -8.94 48.92 63.29
CA ILE A 332 -7.49 48.87 63.55
C ILE A 332 -6.91 50.28 63.61
N THR A 333 -5.89 50.51 64.44
CA THR A 333 -5.19 51.80 64.54
C THR A 333 -3.99 51.82 63.61
N LEU A 334 -3.91 52.83 62.74
CA LEU A 334 -2.80 53.03 61.80
C LEU A 334 -1.59 53.68 62.52
N PRO A 335 -0.36 53.56 61.98
CA PRO A 335 0.84 54.17 62.57
C PRO A 335 0.75 55.69 62.76
N CYS A 336 -0.08 56.37 61.97
CA CYS A 336 -0.37 57.80 62.09
C CYS A 336 -1.26 58.19 63.29
N GLY A 337 -1.70 57.22 64.10
CA GLY A 337 -2.60 57.42 65.23
C GLY A 337 -4.08 57.48 64.89
N HIS A 338 -4.47 57.38 63.60
CA HIS A 338 -5.86 57.42 63.16
C HIS A 338 -6.47 56.02 63.00
N THR A 339 -7.78 55.90 63.23
CA THR A 339 -8.50 54.61 63.24
C THR A 339 -9.05 54.25 61.85
N PHE A 340 -8.74 53.04 61.37
CA PHE A 340 -9.32 52.45 60.16
C PHE A 340 -10.45 51.49 60.53
N GLN A 341 -11.66 51.76 60.03
CA GLN A 341 -12.86 51.01 60.43
C GLN A 341 -13.07 49.73 59.61
N ASN A 342 -13.58 48.67 60.26
CA ASN A 342 -14.01 47.40 59.66
C ASN A 342 -12.94 46.69 58.79
N ALA A 343 -11.74 46.49 59.32
CA ALA A 343 -10.67 45.78 58.62
C ALA A 343 -10.92 44.27 58.51
N GLU A 344 -10.55 43.69 57.37
CA GLU A 344 -10.39 42.25 57.18
C GLU A 344 -9.04 41.77 57.74
N CYS A 345 -8.94 40.49 58.11
CA CYS A 345 -7.76 39.91 58.77
C CYS A 345 -6.45 40.16 58.02
N TRP A 346 -6.45 40.10 56.68
CA TRP A 346 -5.28 40.44 55.86
C TRP A 346 -4.89 41.93 55.92
N GLN A 347 -5.86 42.84 56.08
CA GLN A 347 -5.62 44.29 56.16
C GLN A 347 -4.95 44.68 57.49
N ASN A 348 -5.28 43.98 58.59
CA ASN A 348 -4.60 44.19 59.87
C ASN A 348 -3.12 43.77 59.81
N LYS A 349 -2.76 42.81 58.95
CA LYS A 349 -1.36 42.41 58.76
C LYS A 349 -0.52 43.44 58.00
N ILE A 350 -1.14 44.21 57.11
CA ILE A 350 -0.49 45.29 56.34
C ILE A 350 -0.82 46.68 56.90
N LYS A 351 -1.14 46.78 58.20
CA LYS A 351 -1.57 48.05 58.84
C LYS A 351 -0.58 49.22 58.65
N GLU A 352 0.68 48.92 58.35
CA GLU A 352 1.71 49.93 58.08
C GLU A 352 1.65 50.49 56.64
N ASP A 353 1.05 49.77 55.69
CA ASP A 353 0.94 50.16 54.28
C ASP A 353 -0.42 50.83 53.94
N ILE A 354 -1.33 50.95 54.92
CA ILE A 354 -2.67 51.52 54.72
C ILE A 354 -2.61 53.06 54.77
N ARG A 355 -3.01 53.70 53.67
CA ARG A 355 -3.02 55.17 53.54
C ARG A 355 -4.13 55.83 54.36
N CYS A 356 -3.75 56.67 55.32
CA CYS A 356 -4.66 57.44 56.15
C CYS A 356 -5.27 58.67 55.42
N LYS A 357 -6.60 58.70 55.24
CA LYS A 357 -7.33 59.77 54.52
C LYS A 357 -7.82 60.95 55.38
N THR A 358 -7.42 61.04 56.65
CA THR A 358 -7.79 62.18 57.53
C THR A 358 -7.12 63.46 57.03
N VAL A 359 -7.80 64.61 56.93
CA VAL A 359 -7.23 65.87 56.41
C VAL A 359 -6.66 66.79 57.51
N ILE A 360 -5.56 67.51 57.22
CA ILE A 360 -4.81 68.44 58.10
C ILE A 360 -4.27 69.68 57.33
N ASP A 361 -3.94 70.77 58.03
CA ASP A 361 -3.37 72.02 57.45
C ASP A 361 -1.88 72.21 57.82
N ILE A 362 -1.04 72.78 56.93
CA ILE A 362 0.42 72.94 57.14
C ILE A 362 0.99 74.28 56.57
N VAL A 363 2.19 74.69 57.01
CA VAL A 363 2.93 75.85 56.49
C VAL A 363 4.28 75.40 55.91
N LEU A 364 4.66 75.87 54.71
CA LEU A 364 5.90 75.45 54.06
C LEU A 364 7.14 76.18 54.62
N SER A 365 8.04 75.40 55.20
CA SER A 365 9.29 75.86 55.81
C SER A 365 10.26 76.52 54.81
N ASP A 366 10.21 76.18 53.52
CA ASP A 366 11.17 76.64 52.51
C ASP A 366 10.87 78.03 51.92
N CYS A 367 9.61 78.48 51.95
CA CYS A 367 9.19 79.79 51.42
C CYS A 367 8.33 80.63 52.37
N GLY A 368 7.87 80.06 53.48
CA GLY A 368 7.04 80.74 54.48
C GLY A 368 5.55 80.90 54.12
N HIS A 369 5.07 80.28 53.04
CA HIS A 369 3.67 80.40 52.58
C HIS A 369 2.75 79.27 53.11
N PRO A 370 1.48 79.54 53.49
CA PRO A 370 0.54 78.56 54.07
C PRO A 370 -0.20 77.67 53.04
N LEU A 371 -0.52 76.42 53.40
CA LEU A 371 -1.29 75.43 52.61
C LEU A 371 -2.35 74.70 53.47
N GLN A 372 -3.59 74.59 52.98
CA GLN A 372 -4.73 74.01 53.71
C GLN A 372 -5.29 72.74 53.02
N ASN A 373 -6.00 71.90 53.78
CA ASN A 373 -6.74 70.70 53.38
C ASN A 373 -5.89 69.57 52.74
N ILE A 374 -4.85 69.12 53.43
CA ILE A 374 -3.97 68.04 52.97
C ILE A 374 -4.27 66.72 53.70
N GLU A 375 -4.46 65.63 52.96
CA GLU A 375 -4.63 64.29 53.54
C GLU A 375 -3.36 63.84 54.30
N CYS A 376 -3.52 63.32 55.51
CA CYS A 376 -2.48 62.99 56.48
C CYS A 376 -1.42 62.04 55.93
N TRP A 377 -1.80 61.05 55.11
CA TRP A 377 -0.84 60.15 54.47
C TRP A 377 0.15 60.88 53.54
N ARG A 378 -0.24 62.02 52.96
CA ARG A 378 0.62 62.82 52.07
C ARG A 378 1.70 63.56 52.84
N VAL A 379 1.39 63.99 54.06
CA VAL A 379 2.35 64.63 54.97
C VAL A 379 3.29 63.59 55.58
N GLN A 380 2.77 62.40 55.95
CA GLN A 380 3.61 61.32 56.47
C GLN A 380 4.63 60.75 55.47
N ASN A 381 4.34 60.86 54.17
CA ASN A 381 5.25 60.46 53.10
C ASN A 381 6.23 61.55 52.67
N GLU A 382 6.35 62.66 53.43
CA GLU A 382 7.24 63.78 53.11
C GLU A 382 7.03 64.37 51.70
N GLU A 383 5.79 64.43 51.19
CA GLU A 383 5.53 65.04 49.88
C GLU A 383 5.90 66.54 49.88
N LYS A 384 6.72 66.97 48.91
CA LYS A 384 7.06 68.38 48.71
C LYS A 384 5.91 69.12 48.01
N PHE A 385 5.36 70.15 48.65
CA PHE A 385 4.30 70.97 48.08
C PHE A 385 4.87 72.19 47.33
N LYS A 386 4.23 72.59 46.20
CA LYS A 386 4.72 73.65 45.30
C LYS A 386 4.08 75.01 45.61
N CYS A 387 4.89 76.07 45.66
CA CYS A 387 4.45 77.46 45.87
C CYS A 387 4.36 78.28 44.56
N HIS A 388 3.15 78.67 44.14
CA HIS A 388 2.89 79.29 42.82
C HIS A 388 2.93 80.84 42.77
N PHE A 389 3.69 81.50 43.63
CA PHE A 389 3.82 82.98 43.68
C PHE A 389 4.83 83.51 42.62
N LEU A 390 4.71 84.67 41.94
CA LEU A 390 5.56 85.06 40.75
C LEU A 390 6.70 86.09 41.04
N ILE A 391 7.91 85.98 40.40
CA ILE A 391 9.17 86.79 40.57
C ILE A 391 10.10 86.87 39.30
N ASP A 392 11.03 87.86 39.17
CA ASP A 392 12.01 88.04 38.03
C ASP A 392 13.50 87.64 38.32
N ILE A 393 14.32 87.16 37.35
CA ILE A 393 15.72 86.67 37.57
C ILE A 393 16.80 86.97 36.47
N THR A 394 18.09 86.65 36.72
CA THR A 394 19.23 86.70 35.76
C THR A 394 19.99 85.37 35.72
N LEU A 395 20.46 84.88 34.56
CA LEU A 395 21.00 83.51 34.44
C LEU A 395 22.46 83.39 34.91
N PRO A 396 22.75 82.62 35.99
CA PRO A 396 24.09 82.58 36.61
C PRO A 396 25.19 81.96 35.73
N ASP A 397 24.85 81.01 34.84
CA ASP A 397 25.83 80.20 34.10
C ASP A 397 26.47 80.91 32.90
N CYS A 398 25.82 81.94 32.35
CA CYS A 398 26.26 82.60 31.12
C CYS A 398 26.06 84.12 31.10
N GLY A 399 25.43 84.70 32.12
CA GLY A 399 25.32 86.16 32.29
C GLY A 399 24.20 86.85 31.49
N HIS A 400 23.21 86.13 30.96
CA HIS A 400 22.11 86.69 30.16
C HIS A 400 20.77 86.79 30.97
N PRO A 401 19.90 87.82 30.78
CA PRO A 401 18.69 88.09 31.61
C PRO A 401 17.38 87.30 31.29
N TYR A 402 16.43 87.12 32.25
CA TYR A 402 15.16 86.32 32.12
C TYR A 402 13.96 86.74 33.09
N GLN A 403 12.73 87.01 32.61
CA GLN A 403 11.59 87.60 33.40
C GLN A 403 10.36 86.66 33.66
N ASP A 404 9.51 86.99 34.65
CA ASP A 404 8.20 86.41 35.06
C ASP A 404 8.16 84.91 35.44
N VAL A 405 8.78 84.54 36.57
CA VAL A 405 8.99 83.14 37.01
C VAL A 405 8.26 82.80 38.31
N GLU A 406 7.55 81.67 38.36
CA GLU A 406 6.95 81.14 39.60
C GLU A 406 8.02 80.76 40.65
N CYS A 407 7.79 81.13 41.91
CA CYS A 407 8.68 81.04 43.06
C CYS A 407 9.15 79.60 43.30
N TRP A 408 8.26 78.61 43.21
CA TRP A 408 8.67 77.20 43.30
C TRP A 408 9.67 76.78 42.21
N LYS A 409 9.65 77.40 41.02
CA LYS A 409 10.60 77.10 39.94
C LYS A 409 12.00 77.65 40.25
N VAL A 410 12.07 78.80 40.91
CA VAL A 410 13.34 79.38 41.38
C VAL A 410 13.85 78.62 42.61
N GLN A 411 12.98 78.29 43.57
CA GLN A 411 13.36 77.50 44.75
C GLN A 411 13.82 76.07 44.40
N ASN A 412 13.26 75.48 43.34
CA ASN A 412 13.70 74.18 42.82
C ASN A 412 14.91 74.27 41.87
N ASN A 413 15.55 75.43 41.72
CA ASN A 413 16.74 75.59 40.88
C ASN A 413 16.51 75.13 39.42
N GLU A 414 15.34 75.43 38.84
CA GLU A 414 15.07 75.08 37.44
C GLU A 414 16.02 75.81 36.49
N LYS A 415 16.52 75.09 35.48
CA LYS A 415 17.59 75.56 34.57
C LYS A 415 17.00 76.15 33.29
N PHE A 416 17.36 77.40 32.99
CA PHE A 416 16.98 78.08 31.75
C PHE A 416 18.16 78.04 30.72
N THR A 417 17.89 77.95 29.42
CA THR A 417 18.89 77.59 28.37
C THR A 417 19.29 78.74 27.43
N CYS A 418 20.58 78.80 27.03
CA CYS A 418 21.19 79.89 26.24
C CYS A 418 21.73 79.42 24.86
N HIS A 419 21.41 80.12 23.75
CA HIS A 419 21.59 79.61 22.37
C HIS A 419 22.80 80.16 21.54
N SER A 420 23.85 80.76 22.12
CA SER A 420 25.02 81.38 21.40
C SER A 420 26.15 80.36 21.01
N PRO A 421 26.99 80.46 19.95
CA PRO A 421 27.98 79.40 19.50
C PRO A 421 29.42 79.36 20.13
N ILE A 422 30.09 78.16 20.28
CA ILE A 422 31.42 77.88 20.94
C ILE A 422 32.22 76.58 20.50
N ASP A 423 33.52 76.41 20.89
CA ASP A 423 34.38 75.18 20.70
C ASP A 423 34.59 74.32 22.00
N ILE A 424 34.62 72.97 21.94
CA ILE A 424 34.78 72.09 23.14
C ILE A 424 35.60 70.78 22.97
N THR A 425 36.19 70.26 24.06
CA THR A 425 36.79 68.89 24.15
C THR A 425 35.75 67.86 24.64
N LEU A 426 35.59 66.76 23.93
CA LEU A 426 34.68 65.65 24.24
C LEU A 426 35.24 64.75 25.37
N PRO A 427 34.40 64.02 26.13
CA PRO A 427 34.83 63.22 27.28
C PRO A 427 35.75 62.04 26.95
N CYS A 428 35.76 61.56 25.69
CA CYS A 428 36.76 60.60 25.21
C CYS A 428 38.18 61.20 25.10
N GLY A 429 38.35 62.52 25.30
CA GLY A 429 39.63 63.25 25.21
C GLY A 429 39.89 63.98 23.89
N HIS A 430 38.97 63.92 22.90
CA HIS A 430 39.15 64.47 21.54
C HIS A 430 38.27 65.73 21.29
N ILE A 431 38.58 66.66 20.36
CA ILE A 431 37.99 68.04 20.28
C ILE A 431 36.93 68.23 19.15
N SER A 432 35.87 69.09 19.33
CA SER A 432 34.74 69.38 18.40
C SER A 432 34.01 70.76 18.62
N ASN A 433 33.34 71.36 17.60
CA ASN A 433 32.73 72.73 17.57
C ASN A 433 31.16 72.75 17.60
N ILE A 434 30.47 73.52 18.49
CA ILE A 434 28.98 73.47 18.74
C ILE A 434 28.30 74.76 19.35
N GLU A 435 26.96 74.79 19.57
CA GLU A 435 26.21 75.85 20.31
C GLU A 435 26.37 75.80 21.86
N CYS A 436 26.21 76.91 22.60
CA CYS A 436 26.57 77.08 24.03
C CYS A 436 25.68 76.27 24.96
N TRP A 437 24.36 76.24 24.77
CA TRP A 437 23.53 75.26 25.50
C TRP A 437 23.94 73.82 25.15
N LYS A 438 24.45 73.57 23.92
CA LYS A 438 24.95 72.24 23.53
C LYS A 438 26.24 71.84 24.23
N ARG A 439 26.95 72.76 24.89
CA ARG A 439 28.06 72.45 25.81
C ARG A 439 27.66 71.43 26.88
N LYS A 440 26.40 71.50 27.34
CA LYS A 440 25.85 70.57 28.35
C LYS A 440 25.64 69.14 27.78
N PHE A 441 25.57 68.98 26.46
CA PHE A 441 25.49 67.68 25.78
C PHE A 441 26.86 67.15 25.29
N ARG A 442 27.98 67.65 25.84
CA ARG A 442 29.33 67.17 25.50
C ARG A 442 29.46 65.64 25.57
N GLU A 443 28.67 64.99 26.43
CA GLU A 443 28.73 63.54 26.68
C GLU A 443 27.96 62.67 25.68
N SER A 444 27.12 63.27 24.84
CA SER A 444 26.27 62.53 23.88
C SER A 444 26.71 62.68 22.42
N LEU A 445 27.82 63.39 22.17
CA LEU A 445 28.42 63.55 20.84
C LEU A 445 29.35 62.37 20.51
N LYS A 446 29.16 61.73 19.34
CA LYS A 446 29.85 60.49 18.96
C LYS A 446 31.29 60.76 18.51
N CYS A 447 32.25 60.07 19.15
CA CYS A 447 33.69 60.18 18.98
C CYS A 447 34.24 59.05 18.07
N SER A 448 34.80 59.38 16.90
CA SER A 448 35.16 58.40 15.84
C SER A 448 36.58 57.82 15.91
N THR A 449 37.35 58.09 16.97
CA THR A 449 38.77 57.69 17.10
C THR A 449 38.94 56.22 17.54
N PRO A 450 39.87 55.39 17.02
CA PRO A 450 40.03 53.97 17.42
C PRO A 450 40.52 53.78 18.87
N THR A 451 40.11 52.71 19.58
CA THR A 451 40.45 52.43 21.00
C THR A 451 40.61 50.93 21.29
N ASP A 452 41.60 50.56 22.11
CA ASP A 452 41.95 49.17 22.48
C ASP A 452 41.09 48.68 23.66
N ILE A 453 40.45 47.50 23.53
CA ILE A 453 39.62 46.91 24.58
C ILE A 453 39.92 45.44 24.82
N THR A 454 40.05 45.05 26.09
CA THR A 454 40.27 43.66 26.53
C THR A 454 38.94 43.00 26.89
N LEU A 455 38.61 41.85 26.27
CA LEU A 455 37.32 41.18 26.50
C LEU A 455 37.27 40.46 27.85
N PRO A 456 36.25 40.67 28.72
CA PRO A 456 36.23 40.15 30.09
C PRO A 456 36.19 38.62 30.22
N ASP A 457 35.61 37.94 29.22
CA ASP A 457 35.42 36.49 29.26
C ASP A 457 36.67 35.70 28.83
N CYS A 458 37.67 36.37 28.23
CA CYS A 458 38.82 35.70 27.60
C CYS A 458 40.14 36.49 27.54
N GLU A 459 40.17 37.73 28.04
CA GLU A 459 41.36 38.58 28.18
C GLU A 459 42.11 38.99 26.89
N HIS A 460 41.54 38.77 25.70
CA HIS A 460 42.10 39.23 24.42
C HIS A 460 41.70 40.65 24.03
N ILE A 461 42.56 41.37 23.29
CA ILE A 461 42.44 42.80 22.97
C ILE A 461 41.93 43.03 21.53
N LEU A 462 40.95 43.93 21.34
CA LEU A 462 40.39 44.38 20.04
C LEU A 462 40.47 45.91 19.88
N HIS A 463 40.48 46.45 18.65
CA HIS A 463 40.69 47.90 18.36
C HIS A 463 39.52 48.65 17.66
N PRO A 464 38.30 48.71 18.21
CA PRO A 464 37.15 49.42 17.61
C PRO A 464 37.10 50.96 17.86
N GLU A 465 36.26 51.69 17.11
CA GLU A 465 36.00 53.14 17.29
C GLU A 465 35.42 53.48 18.69
N CYS A 466 35.91 54.56 19.31
CA CYS A 466 35.73 54.92 20.73
C CYS A 466 34.25 55.02 21.15
N TRP A 467 33.40 55.60 20.31
CA TRP A 467 31.98 55.72 20.64
C TRP A 467 31.25 54.35 20.67
N ARG A 468 31.71 53.36 19.91
CA ARG A 468 31.16 51.99 19.94
C ARG A 468 31.51 51.27 21.24
N VAL A 469 32.72 51.53 21.76
CA VAL A 469 33.16 51.05 23.08
C VAL A 469 32.35 51.70 24.20
N GLN A 470 32.20 53.03 24.18
CA GLN A 470 31.45 53.75 25.23
C GLN A 470 29.96 53.35 25.28
N ASN A 471 29.37 52.96 24.14
CA ASN A 471 27.98 52.48 24.07
C ASN A 471 27.77 51.01 24.48
N ARG A 472 28.81 50.30 24.96
CA ARG A 472 28.72 48.91 25.43
C ARG A 472 28.17 47.93 24.38
N GLU A 473 28.52 48.12 23.09
CA GLU A 473 28.27 47.09 22.09
C GLU A 473 29.02 45.80 22.48
N LYS A 474 28.39 44.63 22.26
CA LYS A 474 29.02 43.33 22.58
C LYS A 474 29.96 42.92 21.46
N PHE A 475 31.25 42.95 21.74
CA PHE A 475 32.29 42.45 20.84
C PHE A 475 32.59 40.96 21.14
N THR A 476 32.84 40.14 20.12
CA THR A 476 33.15 38.71 20.26
C THR A 476 34.61 38.43 19.93
N CYS A 477 35.23 37.50 20.67
CA CYS A 477 36.63 37.15 20.50
C CYS A 477 36.82 36.04 19.44
N ASP A 478 37.69 36.30 18.46
CA ASP A 478 38.11 35.32 17.44
C ASP A 478 39.56 34.82 17.66
N HIS A 479 40.17 35.08 18.83
CA HIS A 479 41.50 34.55 19.17
C HIS A 479 41.50 33.04 19.39
N ILE A 480 42.59 32.39 18.99
CA ILE A 480 42.78 30.95 19.10
C ILE A 480 43.32 30.60 20.50
N VAL A 481 42.62 29.69 21.21
CA VAL A 481 42.94 29.23 22.57
C VAL A 481 42.71 27.72 22.73
N ASP A 482 43.36 27.14 23.74
CA ASP A 482 43.13 25.75 24.15
C ASP A 482 41.99 25.69 25.18
N ILE A 483 40.95 24.91 24.89
CA ILE A 483 39.75 24.80 25.75
C ILE A 483 39.68 23.44 26.46
N THR A 484 39.39 23.44 27.77
CA THR A 484 39.13 22.21 28.54
C THR A 484 37.65 21.82 28.43
N LEU A 485 37.37 20.66 27.85
CA LEU A 485 36.02 20.12 27.67
C LEU A 485 35.44 19.55 28.99
N PRO A 486 34.11 19.33 29.11
CA PRO A 486 33.49 18.79 30.32
C PRO A 486 33.99 17.39 30.76
N CYS A 487 34.64 16.65 29.86
CA CYS A 487 35.34 15.40 30.20
C CYS A 487 36.71 15.59 30.85
N GLY A 488 37.21 16.82 30.98
CA GLY A 488 38.54 17.13 31.51
C GLY A 488 39.66 17.18 30.47
N HIS A 489 39.37 16.92 29.19
CA HIS A 489 40.36 16.91 28.11
C HIS A 489 40.53 18.28 27.43
N ILE A 490 41.76 18.61 27.05
CA ILE A 490 42.14 19.88 26.40
C ILE A 490 42.06 19.71 24.88
N LEU A 491 41.35 20.62 24.22
CA LEU A 491 41.26 20.72 22.76
C LEU A 491 42.02 21.96 22.30
N PRO A 492 43.16 21.80 21.62
CA PRO A 492 43.99 22.93 21.24
C PRO A 492 43.47 23.65 19.99
N ASP A 493 43.90 24.90 19.81
CA ASP A 493 43.70 25.73 18.61
C ASP A 493 42.23 26.07 18.25
N VAL A 494 41.41 26.49 19.22
CA VAL A 494 39.99 26.82 18.98
C VAL A 494 39.69 28.31 19.20
N GLU A 495 38.89 28.91 18.33
CA GLU A 495 38.40 30.29 18.51
C GLU A 495 37.68 30.46 19.85
N CYS A 496 38.11 31.43 20.66
CA CYS A 496 37.73 31.57 22.06
C CYS A 496 36.23 31.69 22.31
N ARG A 497 35.46 32.27 21.37
CA ARG A 497 33.99 32.33 21.46
C ARG A 497 33.32 30.95 21.60
N GLN A 498 33.97 29.87 21.16
CA GLN A 498 33.43 28.51 21.24
C GLN A 498 33.45 27.94 22.67
N ASN A 499 34.17 28.56 23.62
CA ASN A 499 34.21 28.15 25.02
C ASN A 499 32.81 28.19 25.69
N LYS A 500 31.92 29.11 25.27
CA LYS A 500 30.52 29.16 25.74
C LYS A 500 29.66 27.98 25.25
N THR A 501 30.08 27.28 24.20
CA THR A 501 29.41 26.09 23.64
C THR A 501 30.13 24.77 23.99
N LYS A 502 31.09 24.77 24.93
CA LYS A 502 31.92 23.60 25.29
C LYS A 502 31.14 22.32 25.59
N GLY A 503 29.88 22.41 26.03
CA GLY A 503 28.99 21.26 26.25
C GLY A 503 28.50 20.55 24.97
N LYS A 504 28.71 21.12 23.78
CA LYS A 504 28.26 20.56 22.48
C LYS A 504 29.41 20.05 21.59
N ILE A 505 30.65 20.23 22.01
CA ILE A 505 31.85 19.85 21.24
C ILE A 505 32.20 18.39 21.52
N LYS A 506 32.43 17.59 20.47
CA LYS A 506 32.79 16.16 20.61
C LYS A 506 34.26 16.02 20.98
N CYS A 507 34.55 15.45 22.15
CA CYS A 507 35.92 15.13 22.58
C CYS A 507 36.46 13.87 21.89
N ASN A 508 37.42 14.02 20.97
CA ASN A 508 38.07 12.91 20.28
C ASN A 508 39.28 12.32 21.03
N ASN A 509 39.54 12.75 22.27
CA ASN A 509 40.65 12.19 23.05
C ASN A 509 40.39 10.71 23.35
N ILE A 510 41.45 9.94 23.23
CA ILE A 510 41.47 8.51 23.42
C ILE A 510 41.65 8.24 24.92
N ILE A 511 40.70 7.53 25.53
CA ILE A 511 40.72 7.11 26.93
C ILE A 511 40.53 5.61 27.09
N ASP A 512 41.05 5.09 28.18
CA ASP A 512 40.78 3.74 28.63
C ASP A 512 39.66 3.77 29.66
N ILE A 513 38.62 2.95 29.46
CA ILE A 513 37.46 2.88 30.36
C ILE A 513 37.27 1.48 30.90
N THR A 514 36.74 1.37 32.12
CA THR A 514 36.29 0.09 32.67
C THR A 514 34.80 -0.08 32.41
N LEU A 515 34.40 -1.18 31.75
CA LEU A 515 33.02 -1.36 31.32
C LEU A 515 32.07 -1.62 32.51
N PRO A 516 30.99 -0.82 32.67
CA PRO A 516 30.04 -1.00 33.75
C PRO A 516 29.27 -2.31 33.58
N GLY A 517 29.36 -3.19 34.58
CA GLY A 517 28.71 -4.51 34.62
C GLY A 517 29.66 -5.69 34.49
N CYS A 518 30.88 -5.54 33.95
CA CYS A 518 31.87 -6.63 33.91
C CYS A 518 33.24 -6.26 34.48
N GLY A 519 33.55 -4.98 34.67
CA GLY A 519 34.81 -4.58 35.31
C GLY A 519 36.05 -4.73 34.43
N HIS A 520 35.92 -5.08 33.15
CA HIS A 520 37.06 -5.23 32.24
C HIS A 520 37.49 -3.90 31.61
N PRO A 521 38.80 -3.68 31.41
CA PRO A 521 39.33 -2.50 30.74
C PRO A 521 39.13 -2.57 29.22
N LEU A 522 38.60 -1.51 28.63
CA LEU A 522 38.50 -1.27 27.20
C LEU A 522 39.41 -0.10 26.85
N GLN A 523 40.48 -0.40 26.10
CA GLN A 523 41.49 0.58 25.74
C GLN A 523 41.13 1.32 24.45
N ASN A 524 41.67 2.52 24.30
CA ASN A 524 41.59 3.33 23.09
C ASN A 524 40.18 3.77 22.65
N VAL A 525 39.34 4.23 23.59
CA VAL A 525 37.98 4.70 23.29
C VAL A 525 37.94 6.21 23.17
N GLU A 526 37.35 6.73 22.09
CA GLU A 526 37.09 8.16 21.96
C GLU A 526 36.11 8.64 23.04
N CYS A 527 36.54 9.62 23.84
CA CYS A 527 35.86 10.09 25.04
C CYS A 527 34.39 10.52 24.80
N TRP A 528 34.08 11.14 23.66
CA TRP A 528 32.73 11.57 23.31
C TRP A 528 31.72 10.41 23.21
N ARG A 529 32.17 9.20 22.84
CA ARG A 529 31.32 8.02 22.73
C ARG A 529 30.80 7.56 24.09
N VAL A 530 31.63 7.74 25.13
CA VAL A 530 31.30 7.42 26.53
C VAL A 530 30.28 8.43 27.08
N GLN A 531 30.48 9.73 26.81
CA GLN A 531 29.56 10.79 27.27
C GLN A 531 28.14 10.64 26.70
N ASN A 532 28.00 10.12 25.47
CA ASN A 532 26.71 9.88 24.82
C ASN A 532 26.01 8.57 25.24
N LYS A 533 26.56 7.83 26.22
CA LYS A 533 26.05 6.53 26.67
C LYS A 533 25.93 5.48 25.54
N GLU A 534 26.88 5.45 24.60
CA GLU A 534 26.94 4.35 23.63
C GLU A 534 27.21 3.01 24.34
N LYS A 535 26.59 1.92 23.86
CA LYS A 535 26.79 0.59 24.41
C LYS A 535 28.04 -0.04 23.79
N PHE A 536 29.06 -0.30 24.60
CA PHE A 536 30.29 -0.97 24.19
C PHE A 536 30.24 -2.48 24.50
N LYS A 537 30.82 -3.31 23.62
CA LYS A 537 30.91 -4.77 23.81
C LYS A 537 32.25 -5.13 24.45
N CYS A 538 32.22 -5.85 25.57
CA CYS A 538 33.42 -6.38 26.22
C CYS A 538 33.94 -7.65 25.53
N LEU A 539 35.08 -7.58 24.84
CA LEU A 539 35.71 -8.71 24.15
C LEU A 539 36.68 -9.52 25.03
N SER A 540 36.86 -9.15 26.30
CA SER A 540 37.72 -9.89 27.24
C SER A 540 37.27 -11.35 27.38
N GLN A 541 38.22 -12.27 27.30
CA GLN A 541 37.98 -13.71 27.43
C GLN A 541 37.86 -14.08 28.92
N ILE A 542 36.72 -14.64 29.30
CA ILE A 542 36.44 -15.13 30.66
C ILE A 542 36.06 -16.61 30.65
N ASN A 543 36.31 -17.27 31.77
CA ASN A 543 35.87 -18.64 32.01
C ASN A 543 34.60 -18.60 32.88
N ILE A 544 33.52 -19.21 32.43
CA ILE A 544 32.25 -19.29 33.17
C ILE A 544 32.00 -20.73 33.63
N LEU A 545 31.31 -20.89 34.76
CA LEU A 545 30.78 -22.19 35.18
C LEU A 545 29.35 -22.31 34.65
N LEU A 546 29.05 -23.35 33.89
CA LEU A 546 27.68 -23.61 33.43
C LEU A 546 26.85 -24.21 34.57
N ASP A 547 25.52 -24.11 34.49
CA ASP A 547 24.59 -24.65 35.51
C ASP A 547 24.78 -26.15 35.79
N CYS A 548 25.37 -26.88 34.85
CA CYS A 548 25.77 -28.28 35.03
C CYS A 548 27.06 -28.49 35.84
N GLY A 549 27.68 -27.43 36.38
CA GLY A 549 28.90 -27.46 37.17
C GLY A 549 30.22 -27.51 36.37
N HIS A 550 30.15 -27.52 35.03
CA HIS A 550 31.34 -27.64 34.18
C HIS A 550 31.89 -26.28 33.71
N PRO A 551 33.23 -26.10 33.65
CA PRO A 551 33.86 -24.86 33.22
C PRO A 551 33.85 -24.72 31.68
N TYR A 552 33.31 -23.60 31.19
CA TYR A 552 33.35 -23.20 29.79
C TYR A 552 34.36 -22.05 29.63
N ARG A 553 35.44 -22.29 28.87
CA ARG A 553 36.60 -21.40 28.81
C ARG A 553 36.56 -20.43 27.63
N ASN A 554 37.23 -19.29 27.76
CA ASN A 554 37.47 -18.30 26.70
C ASN A 554 36.21 -17.70 26.05
N VAL A 555 35.19 -17.38 26.85
CA VAL A 555 33.99 -16.68 26.37
C VAL A 555 34.23 -15.18 26.36
N GLU A 556 33.89 -14.52 25.26
CA GLU A 556 33.84 -13.05 25.24
C GLU A 556 32.79 -12.56 26.24
N CYS A 557 33.22 -11.75 27.21
CA CYS A 557 32.42 -11.33 28.35
C CYS A 557 31.06 -10.71 27.99
N TRP A 558 30.95 -9.98 26.87
CA TRP A 558 29.68 -9.39 26.43
C TRP A 558 28.59 -10.43 26.13
N ARG A 559 28.96 -11.64 25.68
CA ARG A 559 28.02 -12.73 25.38
C ARG A 559 27.34 -13.24 26.65
N VAL A 560 28.07 -13.23 27.77
CA VAL A 560 27.55 -13.59 29.10
C VAL A 560 26.61 -12.49 29.61
N GLN A 561 26.98 -11.23 29.44
CA GLN A 561 26.14 -10.09 29.85
C GLN A 561 24.83 -9.99 29.05
N SER A 562 24.83 -10.41 27.78
CA SER A 562 23.62 -10.45 26.94
C SER A 562 22.70 -11.65 27.21
N LYS A 563 23.02 -12.50 28.21
CA LYS A 563 22.30 -13.74 28.53
C LYS A 563 22.21 -14.71 27.35
N GLU A 564 23.28 -14.86 26.55
CA GLU A 564 23.35 -15.95 25.58
C GLU A 564 23.42 -17.30 26.31
N ILE A 565 22.78 -18.32 25.74
CA ILE A 565 22.75 -19.68 26.29
C ILE A 565 24.00 -20.43 25.81
N PHE A 566 24.80 -20.93 26.74
CA PHE A 566 26.01 -21.71 26.46
C PHE A 566 25.77 -23.20 26.74
N THR A 567 26.05 -24.07 25.77
CA THR A 567 25.82 -25.52 25.88
C THR A 567 27.08 -26.26 26.36
N CYS A 568 26.91 -27.18 27.31
CA CYS A 568 28.01 -27.97 27.86
C CYS A 568 28.32 -29.22 27.00
N HIS A 569 29.54 -29.32 26.48
CA HIS A 569 30.01 -30.46 25.68
C HIS A 569 30.84 -31.51 26.47
N CYS A 570 30.92 -31.41 27.79
CA CYS A 570 31.59 -32.43 28.62
C CYS A 570 30.89 -33.79 28.51
N LYS A 571 31.66 -34.89 28.32
CA LYS A 571 31.10 -36.25 28.22
C LYS A 571 30.76 -36.81 29.61
N ILE A 572 29.50 -37.20 29.82
CA ILE A 572 28.99 -37.80 31.06
C ILE A 572 28.27 -39.12 30.77
N ASP A 573 28.13 -39.98 31.78
CA ASP A 573 27.35 -41.22 31.69
C ASP A 573 25.86 -40.93 31.97
N ILE A 574 24.99 -41.22 31.01
CA ILE A 574 23.55 -40.96 31.04
C ILE A 574 22.80 -42.30 31.08
N LYS A 575 21.96 -42.52 32.12
CA LYS A 575 21.08 -43.69 32.23
C LYS A 575 19.77 -43.45 31.46
N LEU A 576 19.50 -44.28 30.45
CA LEU A 576 18.33 -44.20 29.57
C LEU A 576 17.09 -44.86 30.20
N PRO A 577 15.86 -44.55 29.73
CA PRO A 577 14.61 -45.14 30.24
C PRO A 577 14.56 -46.67 30.13
N CYS A 578 15.25 -47.27 29.15
CA CYS A 578 15.39 -48.71 28.98
C CYS A 578 16.36 -49.37 30.00
N GLY A 579 16.95 -48.60 30.92
CA GLY A 579 17.85 -49.09 31.97
C GLY A 579 19.35 -49.08 31.61
N HIS A 580 19.71 -48.92 30.33
CA HIS A 580 21.10 -48.92 29.85
C HIS A 580 21.81 -47.56 29.99
N ILE A 581 23.14 -47.58 30.09
CA ILE A 581 23.98 -46.38 30.28
C ILE A 581 24.71 -46.04 28.98
N VAL A 582 24.65 -44.77 28.55
CA VAL A 582 25.35 -44.26 27.35
C VAL A 582 26.20 -43.04 27.74
N ARG A 583 27.42 -42.96 27.21
CA ARG A 583 28.37 -41.87 27.46
C ARG A 583 28.23 -40.80 26.36
N ASP A 584 27.67 -39.64 26.68
CA ASP A 584 27.33 -38.59 25.72
C ASP A 584 27.54 -37.17 26.30
N GLU A 585 27.42 -36.12 25.50
CA GLU A 585 27.62 -34.73 25.90
C GLU A 585 26.57 -34.24 26.91
N CYS A 586 27.01 -33.55 27.95
CA CYS A 586 26.24 -33.15 29.12
C CYS A 586 24.96 -32.38 28.81
N TRP A 587 24.95 -31.55 27.76
CA TRP A 587 23.74 -30.80 27.37
C TRP A 587 22.56 -31.72 26.98
N ARG A 588 22.83 -32.97 26.58
CA ARG A 588 21.79 -33.96 26.24
C ARG A 588 21.11 -34.61 27.44
N LYS A 589 21.58 -34.35 28.68
CA LYS A 589 21.00 -34.90 29.92
C LYS A 589 19.51 -34.56 30.11
N HIS A 590 19.06 -33.42 29.56
CA HIS A 590 17.67 -32.97 29.61
C HIS A 590 16.80 -33.49 28.45
N VAL A 591 17.41 -34.17 27.47
CA VAL A 591 16.74 -34.68 26.25
C VAL A 591 16.82 -36.21 26.19
N LYS A 592 16.53 -36.89 27.32
CA LYS A 592 16.69 -38.35 27.49
C LYS A 592 15.92 -39.18 26.46
N GLU A 593 14.85 -38.63 25.89
CA GLU A 593 13.95 -39.32 24.98
C GLU A 593 14.49 -39.40 23.53
N THR A 594 15.52 -38.64 23.18
CA THR A 594 16.08 -38.63 21.81
C THR A 594 17.32 -39.52 21.62
N ILE A 595 17.87 -40.08 22.70
CA ILE A 595 19.08 -40.91 22.66
C ILE A 595 18.70 -42.38 22.40
N LYS A 596 18.98 -42.86 21.18
CA LYS A 596 18.69 -44.24 20.74
C LYS A 596 19.62 -45.27 21.42
N CYS A 597 19.05 -46.16 22.23
CA CYS A 597 19.77 -47.25 22.89
C CYS A 597 20.16 -48.38 21.91
N LYS A 598 21.46 -48.55 21.62
CA LYS A 598 21.99 -49.58 20.69
C LYS A 598 22.32 -50.93 21.31
N THR A 599 22.02 -51.15 22.60
CA THR A 599 22.31 -52.43 23.27
C THR A 599 21.48 -53.56 22.63
N PRO A 600 22.07 -54.69 22.22
CA PRO A 600 21.36 -55.79 21.56
C PRO A 600 20.48 -56.58 22.54
N ILE A 601 19.24 -56.90 22.14
CA ILE A 601 18.25 -57.69 22.89
C ILE A 601 17.50 -58.69 21.97
N ASN A 602 16.89 -59.73 22.57
CA ASN A 602 16.07 -60.74 21.87
C ASN A 602 14.58 -60.61 22.28
N ASP A 603 13.64 -60.66 21.34
CA ASP A 603 12.20 -60.46 21.61
C ASP A 603 11.27 -61.43 20.83
N LYS A 604 10.08 -61.73 21.38
CA LYS A 604 9.10 -62.68 20.82
C LYS A 604 7.90 -61.94 20.19
N MET A 605 7.66 -62.17 18.89
CA MET A 605 6.56 -61.54 18.15
C MET A 605 5.19 -62.18 18.45
N PRO A 606 4.07 -61.44 18.28
CA PRO A 606 2.69 -61.96 18.45
C PRO A 606 2.32 -63.12 17.51
N CYS A 607 3.02 -63.28 16.38
CA CYS A 607 2.86 -64.41 15.46
C CYS A 607 3.60 -65.69 15.91
N GLY A 608 4.25 -65.69 17.08
CA GLY A 608 4.93 -66.85 17.67
C GLY A 608 6.42 -67.00 17.33
N HIS A 609 6.98 -66.13 16.48
CA HIS A 609 8.38 -66.19 16.05
C HIS A 609 9.30 -65.26 16.87
N THR A 610 10.57 -65.65 17.07
CA THR A 610 11.53 -64.92 17.93
C THR A 610 12.59 -64.21 17.08
N LEU A 611 12.81 -62.92 17.32
CA LEU A 611 13.87 -62.14 16.68
C LEU A 611 15.10 -62.04 17.60
N LYS A 612 16.31 -62.19 17.04
CA LYS A 612 17.58 -62.15 17.78
C LYS A 612 18.41 -60.91 17.42
N ASP A 613 19.20 -60.41 18.38
CA ASP A 613 20.21 -59.36 18.24
C ASP A 613 19.68 -58.00 17.72
N ILE A 614 18.54 -57.55 18.23
CA ILE A 614 17.95 -56.26 17.85
C ILE A 614 18.43 -55.15 18.79
N GLU A 615 18.85 -54.01 18.23
CA GLU A 615 19.11 -52.79 19.01
C GLU A 615 17.87 -52.37 19.81
N CYS A 616 17.99 -52.28 21.14
CA CYS A 616 16.91 -52.03 22.10
C CYS A 616 15.92 -50.90 21.72
N TRP A 617 16.40 -49.82 21.09
CA TRP A 617 15.53 -48.71 20.65
C TRP A 617 14.54 -49.08 19.53
N LYS A 618 14.83 -50.10 18.72
CA LYS A 618 13.94 -50.53 17.62
C LYS A 618 12.72 -51.30 18.12
N VAL A 619 12.86 -52.02 19.24
CA VAL A 619 11.78 -52.81 19.84
C VAL A 619 10.71 -51.90 20.47
N GLN A 620 11.10 -50.77 21.06
CA GLN A 620 10.16 -49.83 21.69
C GLN A 620 9.23 -49.10 20.70
N ASN A 621 9.59 -49.04 19.40
CA ASN A 621 8.81 -48.34 18.38
C ASN A 621 7.87 -49.25 17.55
N GLY A 622 7.85 -50.56 17.80
CA GLY A 622 6.84 -51.47 17.23
C GLY A 622 6.87 -51.71 15.71
N GLU A 623 7.94 -51.37 14.99
CA GLU A 623 8.04 -51.60 13.54
C GLU A 623 8.80 -52.89 13.20
N PHE A 624 8.10 -54.03 13.18
CA PHE A 624 8.62 -55.27 12.58
C PHE A 624 7.53 -56.04 11.83
N THR A 625 7.84 -56.47 10.60
CA THR A 625 7.01 -57.35 9.76
C THR A 625 7.60 -58.76 9.74
N CYS A 626 6.79 -59.78 10.00
CA CYS A 626 7.24 -61.17 10.02
C CYS A 626 7.39 -61.71 8.59
N HIS A 627 8.59 -62.12 8.19
CA HIS A 627 8.92 -62.61 6.84
C HIS A 627 8.92 -64.16 6.73
N ASN A 628 8.49 -64.88 7.76
CA ASN A 628 8.39 -66.34 7.68
C ASN A 628 7.31 -66.76 6.68
N LEU A 629 7.59 -67.77 5.86
CA LEU A 629 6.72 -68.24 4.78
C LEU A 629 5.56 -69.09 5.32
N VAL A 630 4.33 -68.78 4.90
CA VAL A 630 3.07 -69.47 5.26
C VAL A 630 2.12 -69.51 4.06
N ASP A 631 1.21 -70.48 4.04
CA ASP A 631 0.14 -70.53 3.02
C ASP A 631 -1.07 -69.68 3.47
N ILE A 632 -1.57 -68.80 2.59
CA ILE A 632 -2.63 -67.83 2.91
C ILE A 632 -3.84 -68.06 1.99
N THR A 633 -5.03 -68.28 2.56
CA THR A 633 -6.29 -68.37 1.79
C THR A 633 -6.88 -66.99 1.52
N LEU A 634 -7.07 -66.64 0.25
CA LEU A 634 -7.64 -65.36 -0.19
C LEU A 634 -9.19 -65.36 -0.10
N PRO A 635 -9.85 -64.18 -0.02
CA PRO A 635 -11.32 -64.07 0.11
C PRO A 635 -12.13 -64.72 -1.03
N CYS A 636 -11.51 -64.92 -2.20
CA CYS A 636 -12.11 -65.63 -3.34
C CYS A 636 -12.11 -67.16 -3.17
N GLY A 637 -11.58 -67.70 -2.06
CA GLY A 637 -11.50 -69.14 -1.77
C GLY A 637 -10.24 -69.84 -2.28
N HIS A 638 -9.31 -69.14 -2.95
CA HIS A 638 -8.06 -69.72 -3.47
C HIS A 638 -6.88 -69.49 -2.54
N THR A 639 -5.96 -70.47 -2.46
CA THR A 639 -4.80 -70.44 -1.54
C THR A 639 -3.53 -69.99 -2.24
N LEU A 640 -2.88 -68.95 -1.71
CA LEU A 640 -1.57 -68.47 -2.12
C LEU A 640 -0.50 -69.20 -1.30
N LYS A 641 0.33 -70.02 -1.97
CA LYS A 641 1.38 -70.81 -1.31
C LYS A 641 2.66 -69.99 -1.10
N ASN A 642 3.38 -70.25 -0.01
CA ASN A 642 4.67 -69.62 0.31
C ASN A 642 4.64 -68.09 0.38
N ALA A 643 3.61 -67.52 0.98
CA ALA A 643 3.49 -66.08 1.18
C ALA A 643 4.15 -65.65 2.51
N GLU A 644 4.74 -64.46 2.56
CA GLU A 644 5.36 -63.96 3.79
C GLU A 644 4.27 -63.65 4.83
N CYS A 645 4.45 -64.07 6.09
CA CYS A 645 3.44 -64.05 7.15
C CYS A 645 2.73 -62.69 7.32
N TRP A 646 3.42 -61.57 7.12
CA TRP A 646 2.81 -60.25 7.18
C TRP A 646 1.72 -60.02 6.13
N GLN A 647 1.77 -60.72 4.98
CA GLN A 647 0.80 -60.61 3.88
C GLN A 647 -0.60 -61.10 4.28
N ASN A 648 -0.75 -61.86 5.36
CA ASN A 648 -2.05 -62.34 5.84
C ASN A 648 -2.94 -61.19 6.34
N LYS A 649 -2.35 -60.10 6.83
CA LYS A 649 -3.09 -58.88 7.25
C LYS A 649 -3.68 -58.11 6.06
N ILE A 650 -3.12 -58.25 4.86
CA ILE A 650 -3.56 -57.54 3.64
C ILE A 650 -4.30 -58.44 2.63
N LYS A 651 -4.70 -59.66 3.03
CA LYS A 651 -5.33 -60.68 2.16
C LYS A 651 -6.56 -60.19 1.37
N GLY A 652 -7.22 -59.12 1.81
CA GLY A 652 -8.33 -58.48 1.10
C GLY A 652 -7.95 -57.66 -0.14
N THR A 653 -6.67 -57.33 -0.32
CA THR A 653 -6.16 -56.46 -1.40
C THR A 653 -5.27 -57.18 -2.42
N ILE A 654 -4.93 -58.44 -2.16
CA ILE A 654 -4.08 -59.25 -3.04
C ILE A 654 -4.91 -59.73 -4.25
N LYS A 655 -4.43 -59.45 -5.46
CA LYS A 655 -5.10 -59.86 -6.72
C LYS A 655 -4.93 -61.35 -6.94
N CYS A 656 -6.05 -62.05 -7.12
CA CYS A 656 -6.10 -63.48 -7.37
C CYS A 656 -5.88 -63.79 -8.87
N GLU A 657 -4.73 -64.39 -9.21
CA GLU A 657 -4.33 -64.69 -10.60
C GLU A 657 -4.91 -66.00 -11.16
N THR A 658 -5.67 -66.77 -10.38
CA THR A 658 -6.33 -68.00 -10.85
C THR A 658 -7.37 -67.68 -11.93
N THR A 659 -7.38 -68.42 -13.05
CA THR A 659 -8.29 -68.20 -14.17
C THR A 659 -9.60 -68.96 -14.02
N ILE A 660 -10.73 -68.33 -14.35
CA ILE A 660 -12.10 -68.90 -14.34
C ILE A 660 -12.85 -68.57 -15.65
N ASP A 661 -13.85 -69.38 -16.01
CA ASP A 661 -14.74 -69.13 -17.15
C ASP A 661 -16.00 -68.37 -16.71
N THR A 662 -16.48 -67.38 -17.48
CA THR A 662 -17.65 -66.55 -17.11
C THR A 662 -18.54 -66.17 -18.32
N VAL A 663 -19.85 -65.97 -18.11
CA VAL A 663 -20.84 -65.68 -19.18
C VAL A 663 -21.29 -64.22 -19.11
N LEU A 664 -21.29 -63.51 -20.25
CA LEU A 664 -21.67 -62.09 -20.32
C LEU A 664 -23.20 -61.89 -20.25
N PRO A 665 -23.73 -61.05 -19.33
CA PRO A 665 -25.16 -60.87 -19.13
C PRO A 665 -25.91 -60.28 -20.35
N ASP A 666 -25.28 -59.36 -21.10
CA ASP A 666 -25.97 -58.57 -22.14
C ASP A 666 -26.09 -59.29 -23.49
N CYS A 667 -25.26 -60.31 -23.74
CA CYS A 667 -25.26 -61.03 -25.03
C CYS A 667 -25.20 -62.57 -24.91
N GLY A 668 -25.11 -63.14 -23.71
CA GLY A 668 -25.18 -64.58 -23.46
C GLY A 668 -23.97 -65.42 -23.91
N HIS A 669 -22.84 -64.79 -24.28
CA HIS A 669 -21.65 -65.49 -24.75
C HIS A 669 -20.63 -65.75 -23.63
N THR A 670 -20.00 -66.93 -23.64
CA THR A 670 -19.02 -67.37 -22.63
C THR A 670 -17.60 -66.89 -22.96
N LEU A 671 -16.94 -66.23 -22.01
CA LEU A 671 -15.51 -65.91 -22.02
C LEU A 671 -14.75 -66.95 -21.20
N LYS A 672 -13.73 -67.58 -21.80
CA LYS A 672 -12.90 -68.58 -21.13
C LYS A 672 -11.59 -67.98 -20.60
N ASN A 673 -11.04 -68.55 -19.53
CA ASN A 673 -9.73 -68.22 -18.94
C ASN A 673 -9.56 -66.75 -18.51
N VAL A 674 -10.51 -66.21 -17.74
CA VAL A 674 -10.43 -64.85 -17.20
C VAL A 674 -9.88 -64.88 -15.77
N GLU A 675 -8.85 -64.08 -15.49
CA GLU A 675 -8.29 -63.94 -14.13
C GLU A 675 -9.37 -63.55 -13.11
N CYS A 676 -9.47 -64.28 -12.01
CA CYS A 676 -10.52 -64.18 -10.98
C CYS A 676 -10.72 -62.74 -10.47
N TRP A 677 -9.64 -61.97 -10.29
CA TRP A 677 -9.72 -60.58 -9.82
C TRP A 677 -10.42 -59.63 -10.81
N LYS A 678 -10.34 -59.87 -12.14
CA LYS A 678 -11.03 -59.05 -13.15
C LYS A 678 -12.54 -59.22 -13.06
N VAL A 679 -13.02 -60.43 -12.80
CA VAL A 679 -14.46 -60.73 -12.66
C VAL A 679 -15.04 -60.11 -11.37
N GLN A 680 -14.31 -60.16 -10.26
CA GLN A 680 -14.77 -59.58 -8.98
C GLN A 680 -14.86 -58.03 -9.00
N SER A 681 -14.06 -57.38 -9.86
CA SER A 681 -13.99 -55.91 -9.95
C SER A 681 -15.00 -55.23 -10.90
N LYS A 682 -15.94 -55.99 -11.50
CA LYS A 682 -16.99 -55.49 -12.43
C LYS A 682 -16.46 -54.66 -13.62
N THR A 683 -15.29 -54.97 -14.16
CA THR A 683 -14.77 -54.31 -15.37
C THR A 683 -15.67 -54.59 -16.59
N LYS A 684 -15.98 -53.57 -17.41
CA LYS A 684 -16.78 -53.73 -18.65
C LYS A 684 -16.04 -54.60 -19.68
N PHE A 685 -16.59 -55.77 -20.01
CA PHE A 685 -16.07 -56.65 -21.06
C PHE A 685 -16.79 -56.40 -22.40
N THR A 686 -16.06 -56.37 -23.52
CA THR A 686 -16.63 -56.13 -24.87
C THR A 686 -16.71 -57.43 -25.68
N CYS A 687 -17.87 -57.76 -26.25
CA CYS A 687 -18.06 -58.98 -27.04
C CYS A 687 -17.65 -58.81 -28.53
N ASN A 688 -16.73 -59.66 -29.00
CA ASN A 688 -16.18 -59.64 -30.37
C ASN A 688 -16.77 -60.71 -31.31
N PHE A 689 -17.86 -61.40 -30.92
CA PHE A 689 -18.48 -62.44 -31.76
C PHE A 689 -19.04 -61.86 -33.08
N PRO A 690 -18.84 -62.52 -34.24
CA PRO A 690 -19.31 -62.03 -35.54
C PRO A 690 -20.82 -62.28 -35.75
N VAL A 691 -21.54 -61.25 -36.24
CA VAL A 691 -22.99 -61.26 -36.49
C VAL A 691 -23.28 -60.69 -37.90
N LYS A 692 -24.26 -61.25 -38.63
CA LYS A 692 -24.62 -60.83 -40.01
C LYS A 692 -25.60 -59.64 -40.01
N LYS A 693 -25.34 -58.58 -40.78
CA LYS A 693 -26.23 -57.40 -40.96
C LYS A 693 -26.50 -57.11 -42.45
N LYS A 694 -27.75 -56.76 -42.80
CA LYS A 694 -28.16 -56.34 -44.17
C LYS A 694 -28.02 -54.82 -44.35
N LEU A 695 -27.45 -54.38 -45.47
CA LEU A 695 -27.35 -52.97 -45.86
C LEU A 695 -28.63 -52.50 -46.61
N PRO A 696 -28.93 -51.19 -46.64
CA PRO A 696 -30.13 -50.64 -47.30
C PRO A 696 -30.19 -50.86 -48.82
N CYS A 697 -29.10 -51.25 -49.48
CA CYS A 697 -29.06 -51.63 -50.89
C CYS A 697 -29.34 -53.13 -51.13
N GLY A 698 -29.64 -53.91 -50.09
CA GLY A 698 -30.04 -55.32 -50.17
C GLY A 698 -28.95 -56.37 -49.91
N HIS A 699 -27.67 -55.98 -49.86
CA HIS A 699 -26.52 -56.90 -49.67
C HIS A 699 -26.14 -57.11 -48.19
N THR A 700 -25.55 -58.26 -47.83
CA THR A 700 -25.22 -58.66 -46.44
C THR A 700 -23.72 -58.55 -46.11
N PHE A 701 -23.40 -58.18 -44.86
CA PHE A 701 -22.03 -58.04 -44.35
C PHE A 701 -21.88 -58.56 -42.90
N ASN A 702 -20.69 -59.02 -42.51
CA ASN A 702 -20.39 -59.47 -41.14
C ASN A 702 -19.83 -58.33 -40.28
N ILE A 703 -20.39 -58.10 -39.09
CA ILE A 703 -19.91 -57.10 -38.12
C ILE A 703 -19.76 -57.69 -36.72
N LYS A 704 -18.96 -57.07 -35.84
CA LYS A 704 -18.77 -57.52 -34.45
C LYS A 704 -19.99 -57.18 -33.58
N CYS A 705 -20.34 -58.04 -32.62
CA CYS A 705 -21.52 -57.88 -31.75
C CYS A 705 -21.59 -56.50 -31.05
N CYS A 706 -20.45 -55.95 -30.62
CA CYS A 706 -20.35 -54.65 -29.93
C CYS A 706 -20.72 -53.41 -30.76
N ILE A 707 -20.91 -53.52 -32.08
CA ILE A 707 -21.20 -52.41 -33.00
C ILE A 707 -22.56 -52.57 -33.72
N LYS A 708 -23.43 -53.50 -33.27
CA LYS A 708 -24.70 -53.79 -33.96
C LYS A 708 -25.65 -52.58 -34.07
N ASP A 709 -25.58 -51.65 -33.12
CA ASP A 709 -26.52 -50.51 -32.98
C ASP A 709 -25.90 -49.12 -33.28
N GLN A 710 -24.62 -49.04 -33.70
CA GLN A 710 -23.99 -47.76 -34.07
C GLN A 710 -24.30 -47.41 -35.54
N THR A 711 -24.92 -46.25 -35.78
CA THR A 711 -25.43 -45.83 -37.10
C THR A 711 -24.46 -44.98 -37.93
N GLU A 712 -23.36 -44.48 -37.37
CA GLU A 712 -22.56 -43.41 -38.00
C GLU A 712 -21.30 -43.83 -38.77
N ASN A 713 -21.02 -45.14 -38.94
CA ASN A 713 -19.89 -45.59 -39.78
C ASN A 713 -20.21 -46.87 -40.56
N ILE A 714 -21.01 -46.74 -41.64
CA ILE A 714 -21.30 -47.82 -42.59
C ILE A 714 -20.38 -47.67 -43.83
N PRO A 715 -19.62 -48.71 -44.25
CA PRO A 715 -18.80 -48.66 -45.46
C PRO A 715 -19.62 -48.50 -46.77
N LYS A 716 -19.10 -47.75 -47.77
CA LYS A 716 -19.73 -47.57 -49.10
C LYS A 716 -19.70 -48.87 -49.93
N CYS A 717 -20.75 -49.12 -50.72
CA CYS A 717 -20.92 -50.33 -51.53
C CYS A 717 -20.19 -50.23 -52.89
N ASN A 718 -19.24 -51.12 -53.17
CA ASN A 718 -18.42 -51.14 -54.41
C ASN A 718 -18.90 -52.14 -55.48
N HIS A 719 -20.18 -52.52 -55.48
CA HIS A 719 -20.74 -53.34 -56.57
C HIS A 719 -20.98 -52.49 -57.83
N LEU A 720 -20.58 -52.97 -59.02
CA LEU A 720 -20.78 -52.30 -60.31
C LEU A 720 -22.17 -52.59 -60.90
N VAL A 721 -22.82 -51.58 -61.48
CA VAL A 721 -24.15 -51.67 -62.12
C VAL A 721 -24.24 -50.85 -63.41
N ASP A 722 -25.10 -51.25 -64.35
CA ASP A 722 -25.39 -50.50 -65.58
C ASP A 722 -26.60 -49.56 -65.38
N ILE A 723 -26.56 -48.33 -65.92
CA ILE A 723 -27.65 -47.34 -65.74
C ILE A 723 -28.09 -46.68 -67.05
N LYS A 724 -29.39 -46.36 -67.13
CA LYS A 724 -30.00 -45.62 -68.24
C LYS A 724 -30.08 -44.13 -67.88
N LEU A 725 -29.49 -43.25 -68.69
CA LEU A 725 -29.46 -41.80 -68.43
C LEU A 725 -30.80 -41.14 -68.84
N PRO A 726 -31.16 -39.98 -68.27
CA PRO A 726 -32.43 -39.28 -68.54
C PRO A 726 -32.66 -38.90 -70.00
N CYS A 727 -31.60 -38.82 -70.81
CA CYS A 727 -31.68 -38.60 -72.26
C CYS A 727 -32.07 -39.87 -73.06
N GLY A 728 -32.37 -40.99 -72.39
CA GLY A 728 -32.79 -42.26 -73.01
C GLY A 728 -31.65 -43.21 -73.38
N HIS A 729 -30.39 -42.81 -73.26
CA HIS A 729 -29.19 -43.58 -73.63
C HIS A 729 -28.56 -44.30 -72.41
N THR A 730 -27.93 -45.47 -72.62
CA THR A 730 -27.40 -46.32 -71.53
C THR A 730 -25.89 -46.15 -71.34
N SER A 731 -25.43 -46.04 -70.09
CA SER A 731 -24.01 -46.01 -69.69
C SER A 731 -23.69 -47.26 -68.84
N ARG A 732 -22.66 -48.03 -69.21
CA ARG A 732 -22.33 -49.32 -68.59
C ARG A 732 -21.22 -49.20 -67.54
N SER A 733 -21.30 -50.02 -66.48
CA SER A 733 -20.28 -50.24 -65.43
C SER A 733 -19.99 -49.05 -64.50
N VAL A 734 -20.99 -48.61 -63.74
CA VAL A 734 -20.90 -47.53 -62.74
C VAL A 734 -20.97 -48.09 -61.31
N ASP A 735 -20.13 -47.60 -60.39
CA ASP A 735 -20.14 -48.00 -58.97
C ASP A 735 -21.47 -47.64 -58.28
N CYS A 736 -22.08 -48.60 -57.56
CA CYS A 736 -23.39 -48.45 -56.91
C CYS A 736 -23.50 -47.23 -55.97
N TRP A 737 -22.42 -46.81 -55.30
CA TRP A 737 -22.43 -45.62 -54.45
C TRP A 737 -22.49 -44.29 -55.22
N LYS A 738 -22.03 -44.21 -56.48
CA LYS A 738 -22.10 -42.99 -57.30
C LYS A 738 -23.53 -42.59 -57.67
N ILE A 739 -24.47 -43.54 -57.61
CA ILE A 739 -25.90 -43.34 -57.89
C ILE A 739 -26.61 -42.70 -56.68
N LYS A 740 -26.20 -43.01 -55.44
CA LYS A 740 -26.80 -42.43 -54.23
C LYS A 740 -26.29 -41.03 -53.88
N ASP A 741 -25.05 -40.69 -54.26
CA ASP A 741 -24.42 -39.38 -53.99
C ASP A 741 -24.66 -38.34 -55.13
N ASN A 742 -25.52 -38.65 -56.12
CA ASN A 742 -26.03 -37.74 -57.16
C ASN A 742 -24.97 -37.01 -58.02
N VAL A 743 -23.94 -37.73 -58.49
CA VAL A 743 -22.90 -37.18 -59.38
C VAL A 743 -23.37 -37.19 -60.86
N GLU A 744 -23.25 -36.07 -61.56
CA GLU A 744 -23.81 -35.86 -62.92
C GLU A 744 -23.00 -36.56 -64.04
N ILE A 745 -23.65 -37.33 -64.92
CA ILE A 745 -23.02 -38.13 -66.00
C ILE A 745 -23.45 -37.60 -67.40
N LYS A 746 -22.51 -37.20 -68.27
CA LYS A 746 -22.76 -36.51 -69.57
C LYS A 746 -22.95 -37.49 -70.75
N CYS A 747 -23.93 -37.23 -71.62
CA CYS A 747 -24.27 -38.06 -72.80
C CYS A 747 -23.69 -37.50 -74.12
N ILE A 748 -23.11 -38.35 -74.97
CA ILE A 748 -22.34 -37.96 -76.17
C ILE A 748 -22.97 -38.32 -77.52
N THR A 749 -24.22 -38.79 -77.55
CA THR A 749 -24.96 -39.21 -78.77
C THR A 749 -25.49 -38.01 -79.60
N PRO A 750 -25.47 -38.00 -80.95
CA PRO A 750 -25.98 -36.90 -81.81
C PRO A 750 -27.52 -36.85 -82.01
N ILE A 751 -28.13 -35.65 -82.19
CA ILE A 751 -29.60 -35.36 -82.34
C ILE A 751 -29.92 -34.13 -83.24
N ASN A 752 -31.16 -34.00 -83.75
CA ASN A 752 -31.73 -32.78 -84.41
C ASN A 752 -32.54 -31.90 -83.41
N PHE A 753 -32.54 -30.56 -83.54
CA PHE A 753 -33.07 -29.60 -82.53
C PHE A 753 -33.92 -28.43 -83.10
N THR A 754 -35.11 -28.22 -82.53
CA THR A 754 -36.06 -27.15 -82.91
C THR A 754 -35.94 -25.90 -82.05
N LEU A 755 -35.84 -24.72 -82.67
CA LEU A 755 -35.78 -23.40 -82.05
C LEU A 755 -37.13 -22.98 -81.44
N PRO A 756 -37.17 -22.19 -80.34
CA PRO A 756 -38.40 -21.80 -79.65
C PRO A 756 -39.40 -20.96 -80.48
N CYS A 757 -38.96 -20.40 -81.61
CA CYS A 757 -39.83 -19.69 -82.55
C CYS A 757 -40.53 -20.60 -83.56
N GLY A 758 -40.27 -21.92 -83.54
CA GLY A 758 -40.94 -22.93 -84.37
C GLY A 758 -40.14 -23.48 -85.57
N HIS A 759 -38.82 -23.25 -85.69
CA HIS A 759 -37.98 -23.65 -86.85
C HIS A 759 -36.86 -24.66 -86.44
N ILE A 760 -36.42 -25.60 -87.31
CA ILE A 760 -35.58 -26.80 -86.94
C ILE A 760 -34.11 -26.74 -87.47
N LEU A 761 -33.13 -27.25 -86.70
CA LEU A 761 -31.68 -27.43 -87.02
C LEU A 761 -31.24 -28.91 -86.85
N GLU A 762 -30.30 -29.45 -87.64
CA GLU A 762 -29.90 -30.88 -87.63
C GLU A 762 -28.46 -31.15 -87.11
N ASP A 763 -28.19 -32.38 -86.61
CA ASP A 763 -26.87 -32.96 -86.24
C ASP A 763 -26.03 -32.28 -85.12
N ILE A 764 -26.62 -32.03 -83.94
CA ILE A 764 -25.92 -31.53 -82.74
C ILE A 764 -25.75 -32.61 -81.64
N ARG A 765 -24.66 -32.59 -80.85
CA ARG A 765 -24.48 -33.58 -79.75
C ARG A 765 -25.50 -33.35 -78.62
N CYS A 766 -26.05 -34.42 -78.02
CA CYS A 766 -27.15 -34.35 -77.04
C CYS A 766 -26.86 -33.48 -75.80
N TRP A 767 -25.61 -33.35 -75.36
CA TRP A 767 -25.28 -32.40 -74.28
C TRP A 767 -25.18 -30.94 -74.75
N GLN A 768 -25.01 -30.68 -76.05
CA GLN A 768 -24.90 -29.35 -76.67
C GLN A 768 -26.26 -28.69 -76.95
N SER A 769 -27.35 -29.45 -77.01
CA SER A 769 -28.73 -28.91 -77.09
C SER A 769 -29.20 -28.26 -75.77
N LYS A 770 -28.39 -28.32 -74.72
CA LYS A 770 -28.65 -27.73 -73.40
C LYS A 770 -27.79 -26.49 -73.09
N ILE A 771 -27.09 -25.91 -74.09
CA ILE A 771 -26.23 -24.72 -73.93
C ILE A 771 -26.96 -23.44 -74.40
N GLU A 772 -26.90 -22.37 -73.60
CA GLU A 772 -27.68 -21.12 -73.70
C GLU A 772 -27.36 -20.17 -74.89
N ASN A 773 -26.98 -20.64 -76.09
CA ASN A 773 -26.74 -19.75 -77.24
C ASN A 773 -27.46 -20.22 -78.52
N ILE A 774 -28.74 -19.84 -78.61
CA ILE A 774 -29.68 -20.19 -79.67
C ILE A 774 -29.70 -19.09 -80.77
N PRO A 775 -29.65 -19.41 -82.09
CA PRO A 775 -29.66 -18.42 -83.19
C PRO A 775 -31.00 -17.64 -83.37
N LYS A 776 -30.94 -16.37 -83.87
CA LYS A 776 -32.01 -15.33 -83.82
C LYS A 776 -33.01 -15.33 -85.03
N CYS A 777 -34.25 -14.83 -84.82
CA CYS A 777 -35.39 -14.86 -85.76
C CYS A 777 -35.94 -13.45 -86.15
N ASN A 778 -36.24 -13.18 -87.44
CA ASN A 778 -36.46 -11.83 -88.02
C ASN A 778 -37.92 -11.41 -88.40
N ILE A 779 -38.94 -11.61 -87.54
CA ILE A 779 -40.38 -11.26 -87.82
C ILE A 779 -40.85 -10.03 -86.97
N LEU A 780 -41.85 -9.16 -87.27
CA LEU A 780 -42.19 -7.90 -86.52
C LEU A 780 -43.51 -7.93 -85.66
N GLY A 781 -43.59 -7.28 -84.46
CA GLY A 781 -44.79 -7.18 -83.57
C GLY A 781 -44.76 -6.15 -82.38
N ASN A 782 -45.86 -5.98 -81.61
CA ASN A 782 -45.99 -5.07 -80.42
C ASN A 782 -45.62 -5.79 -79.08
N ILE A 783 -45.09 -5.09 -78.06
CA ILE A 783 -44.56 -5.70 -76.82
C ILE A 783 -45.04 -5.01 -75.53
N GLU A 784 -45.65 -5.77 -74.62
CA GLU A 784 -45.81 -5.44 -73.19
C GLU A 784 -44.66 -6.00 -72.36
N PHE A 785 -44.14 -5.21 -71.41
CA PHE A 785 -43.10 -5.64 -70.47
C PHE A 785 -43.73 -6.30 -69.22
N PRO A 786 -43.06 -7.29 -68.62
CA PRO A 786 -43.53 -7.97 -67.39
C PRO A 786 -43.71 -7.06 -66.17
N CYS A 787 -43.13 -5.84 -66.18
CA CYS A 787 -43.31 -4.83 -65.14
C CYS A 787 -44.61 -4.00 -65.28
N GLY A 788 -45.41 -4.23 -66.33
CA GLY A 788 -46.70 -3.54 -66.57
C GLY A 788 -46.69 -2.38 -67.57
N HIS A 789 -45.58 -2.14 -68.30
CA HIS A 789 -45.41 -1.00 -69.23
C HIS A 789 -45.35 -1.45 -70.71
N THR A 790 -45.82 -0.65 -71.69
CA THR A 790 -46.04 -1.07 -73.11
C THR A 790 -45.23 -0.29 -74.17
N VAL A 791 -44.73 -0.94 -75.24
CA VAL A 791 -44.07 -0.30 -76.42
C VAL A 791 -44.54 -0.93 -77.76
N LYS A 792 -44.84 -0.11 -78.79
CA LYS A 792 -45.44 -0.54 -80.09
C LYS A 792 -44.42 -0.57 -81.26
N LYS A 793 -44.61 -1.49 -82.23
CA LYS A 793 -43.89 -1.71 -83.51
C LYS A 793 -42.38 -2.10 -83.42
N VAL A 794 -42.05 -3.36 -83.12
CA VAL A 794 -40.66 -3.83 -82.91
C VAL A 794 -40.38 -5.21 -83.55
N GLU A 795 -39.18 -5.45 -84.09
CA GLU A 795 -38.75 -6.74 -84.66
C GLU A 795 -38.63 -7.83 -83.56
N CYS A 796 -38.91 -9.11 -83.85
CA CYS A 796 -39.08 -10.21 -82.89
C CYS A 796 -37.76 -10.55 -82.22
N TRP A 797 -36.63 -10.48 -82.94
CA TRP A 797 -35.30 -10.54 -82.32
C TRP A 797 -34.97 -9.28 -81.48
N LYS A 798 -35.63 -8.13 -81.72
CA LYS A 798 -35.47 -6.89 -80.92
C LYS A 798 -36.36 -6.85 -79.67
N LYS A 799 -37.21 -7.85 -79.44
CA LYS A 799 -37.99 -7.99 -78.20
C LYS A 799 -37.11 -8.02 -76.94
N ALA A 800 -35.84 -8.42 -77.08
CA ALA A 800 -34.86 -8.45 -75.99
C ALA A 800 -34.06 -7.15 -75.78
N THR A 801 -34.11 -6.17 -76.70
CA THR A 801 -33.24 -4.98 -76.64
C THR A 801 -33.86 -3.73 -76.05
N ILE A 802 -35.18 -3.68 -75.89
CA ILE A 802 -35.89 -2.51 -75.34
C ILE A 802 -36.05 -2.69 -73.83
N LYS A 803 -35.77 -1.63 -73.08
CA LYS A 803 -35.63 -1.62 -71.62
C LYS A 803 -36.57 -0.61 -70.98
N CYS A 804 -37.21 -0.97 -69.85
CA CYS A 804 -38.08 -0.08 -69.07
C CYS A 804 -37.27 0.95 -68.27
N THR A 805 -37.57 2.25 -68.39
CA THR A 805 -36.79 3.34 -67.76
C THR A 805 -37.38 3.89 -66.45
N GLU A 806 -38.44 3.29 -65.90
CA GLU A 806 -39.09 3.70 -64.64
C GLU A 806 -38.18 3.47 -63.42
N GLN A 807 -38.23 4.32 -62.38
CA GLN A 807 -37.36 4.23 -61.20
C GLN A 807 -37.97 3.38 -60.06
N ILE A 808 -37.18 2.48 -59.47
CA ILE A 808 -37.56 1.57 -58.39
C ILE A 808 -36.52 1.55 -57.25
N GLU A 809 -36.95 1.32 -56.00
CA GLU A 809 -36.07 1.16 -54.85
C GLU A 809 -35.70 -0.31 -54.64
N ILE A 810 -34.40 -0.62 -54.49
CA ILE A 810 -33.92 -1.99 -54.27
C ILE A 810 -32.91 -2.09 -53.12
N ASN A 811 -32.95 -3.21 -52.41
CA ASN A 811 -31.93 -3.60 -51.43
C ASN A 811 -30.67 -4.11 -52.17
N VAL A 812 -29.50 -3.55 -51.87
CA VAL A 812 -28.25 -3.94 -52.55
C VAL A 812 -27.84 -5.36 -52.09
N PRO A 813 -27.62 -6.34 -52.99
CA PRO A 813 -27.46 -7.76 -52.60
C PRO A 813 -26.30 -8.09 -51.65
N ARG A 814 -25.32 -7.19 -51.54
CA ARG A 814 -24.09 -7.40 -50.78
C ARG A 814 -24.00 -6.59 -49.49
N CYS A 815 -24.94 -5.69 -49.18
CA CYS A 815 -24.97 -4.92 -47.92
C CYS A 815 -26.40 -4.49 -47.55
N GLU A 816 -26.58 -4.08 -46.31
CA GLU A 816 -27.84 -3.61 -45.71
C GLU A 816 -28.35 -2.23 -46.21
N HIS A 817 -27.83 -1.71 -47.33
CA HIS A 817 -28.19 -0.38 -47.85
C HIS A 817 -29.15 -0.45 -49.06
N ILE A 818 -30.00 0.58 -49.20
CA ILE A 818 -31.00 0.73 -50.27
C ILE A 818 -30.48 1.72 -51.33
N ASN A 819 -30.69 1.40 -52.61
CA ASN A 819 -30.40 2.28 -53.77
C ASN A 819 -31.65 2.42 -54.65
N VAL A 820 -31.80 3.58 -55.31
CA VAL A 820 -32.83 3.83 -56.33
C VAL A 820 -32.22 3.63 -57.71
N ILE A 821 -32.82 2.78 -58.56
CA ILE A 821 -32.34 2.48 -59.93
C ILE A 821 -33.48 2.44 -60.94
N GLN A 822 -33.16 2.41 -62.24
CA GLN A 822 -34.17 2.15 -63.27
C GLN A 822 -34.55 0.66 -63.32
N CYS A 823 -35.82 0.34 -63.56
CA CYS A 823 -36.40 -1.01 -63.58
C CYS A 823 -35.69 -1.96 -64.55
N SER A 824 -35.00 -1.45 -65.56
CA SER A 824 -34.25 -2.23 -66.54
C SER A 824 -32.76 -2.43 -66.23
N GLU A 825 -32.26 -1.87 -65.14
CA GLU A 825 -30.90 -2.11 -64.68
C GLU A 825 -30.79 -3.44 -63.92
N LEU A 826 -29.76 -4.23 -64.25
CA LEU A 826 -29.54 -5.54 -63.64
C LEU A 826 -29.03 -5.38 -62.20
N VAL A 827 -29.76 -5.96 -61.25
CA VAL A 827 -29.46 -5.95 -59.80
C VAL A 827 -28.06 -6.52 -59.49
N ASN A 828 -27.53 -7.41 -60.34
CA ASN A 828 -26.31 -8.19 -60.10
C ASN A 828 -24.98 -7.43 -60.24
N GLY A 829 -24.97 -6.10 -60.43
CA GLY A 829 -23.76 -5.30 -60.57
C GLY A 829 -23.67 -4.04 -59.70
N ILE A 830 -24.65 -3.77 -58.85
CA ILE A 830 -24.79 -2.46 -58.21
C ILE A 830 -23.90 -2.35 -56.96
N GLN A 831 -23.02 -1.34 -56.97
CA GLN A 831 -22.08 -1.06 -55.89
C GLN A 831 -22.67 -0.07 -54.87
N CYS A 832 -22.50 -0.35 -53.59
CA CYS A 832 -22.96 0.53 -52.52
C CYS A 832 -22.12 1.81 -52.43
N ARG A 833 -22.78 2.98 -52.55
CA ARG A 833 -22.15 4.33 -52.43
C ARG A 833 -22.21 4.91 -51.02
N ASN A 834 -22.90 4.23 -50.09
CA ASN A 834 -23.04 4.67 -48.71
C ASN A 834 -21.76 4.43 -47.90
N ASN A 835 -21.59 5.22 -46.84
CA ASN A 835 -20.49 5.04 -45.89
C ASN A 835 -20.73 3.78 -45.05
N CYS A 836 -19.67 3.19 -44.51
CA CYS A 836 -19.77 1.90 -43.84
C CYS A 836 -20.61 1.95 -42.55
N GLY A 837 -20.46 2.99 -41.73
CA GLY A 837 -21.27 3.23 -40.54
C GLY A 837 -20.99 2.30 -39.34
N ILE A 838 -20.25 1.21 -39.53
CA ILE A 838 -19.91 0.26 -38.45
C ILE A 838 -18.98 0.92 -37.43
N GLN A 839 -19.25 0.67 -36.15
CA GLN A 839 -18.41 1.10 -35.03
C GLN A 839 -17.14 0.23 -34.97
N LEU A 840 -15.98 0.87 -35.15
CA LEU A 840 -14.68 0.22 -35.12
C LEU A 840 -14.29 -0.15 -33.67
N GLU A 841 -13.34 -1.06 -33.45
CA GLU A 841 -12.80 -1.39 -32.11
C GLU A 841 -12.30 -0.16 -31.34
N CYS A 842 -11.87 0.89 -32.05
CA CYS A 842 -11.45 2.16 -31.46
C CYS A 842 -12.62 3.08 -31.01
N GLY A 843 -13.87 2.67 -31.20
CA GLY A 843 -15.09 3.39 -30.84
C GLY A 843 -15.58 4.42 -31.87
N HIS A 844 -14.80 4.71 -32.91
CA HIS A 844 -15.20 5.61 -34.00
C HIS A 844 -16.01 4.89 -35.09
N GLU A 845 -16.92 5.62 -35.73
CA GLU A 845 -17.64 5.14 -36.91
C GLU A 845 -16.73 5.06 -38.14
N CYS A 846 -16.90 4.01 -38.94
CA CYS A 846 -16.12 3.82 -40.15
C CYS A 846 -16.56 4.77 -41.26
N LEU A 847 -15.70 5.75 -41.56
CA LEU A 847 -15.88 6.74 -42.63
C LEU A 847 -15.49 6.20 -44.03
N ASN A 848 -15.08 4.94 -44.16
CA ASN A 848 -14.78 4.36 -45.48
C ASN A 848 -16.07 3.98 -46.22
N LYS A 849 -16.03 4.01 -47.56
CA LYS A 849 -17.15 3.55 -48.39
C LYS A 849 -17.40 2.07 -48.17
N CYS A 850 -18.68 1.66 -48.15
CA CYS A 850 -19.09 0.28 -47.87
C CYS A 850 -18.35 -0.74 -48.75
N ILE A 851 -18.20 -0.44 -50.04
CA ILE A 851 -17.48 -1.30 -51.00
C ILE A 851 -16.02 -1.57 -50.62
N LYS A 852 -15.30 -0.56 -50.13
CA LYS A 852 -13.87 -0.67 -49.78
C LYS A 852 -13.65 -1.58 -48.57
N CYS A 853 -14.59 -1.57 -47.62
CA CYS A 853 -14.55 -2.47 -46.47
C CYS A 853 -14.90 -3.92 -46.87
N GLN A 854 -15.78 -4.09 -47.85
CA GLN A 854 -16.10 -5.41 -48.39
C GLN A 854 -14.91 -6.03 -49.12
N GLU A 855 -14.23 -5.28 -49.99
CA GLU A 855 -13.04 -5.74 -50.72
C GLU A 855 -11.90 -6.15 -49.76
N ASN A 856 -11.66 -5.36 -48.72
CA ASN A 856 -10.65 -5.65 -47.70
C ASN A 856 -10.95 -6.89 -46.85
N SER A 857 -12.22 -7.33 -46.84
CA SER A 857 -12.71 -8.47 -46.04
C SER A 857 -12.72 -9.78 -46.84
N ILE A 858 -12.32 -9.77 -48.12
CA ILE A 858 -12.25 -10.96 -48.98
C ILE A 858 -10.96 -11.76 -48.65
N PRO A 859 -11.04 -13.03 -48.21
CA PRO A 859 -9.87 -13.88 -48.01
C PRO A 859 -9.19 -14.18 -49.35
N ARG A 860 -7.84 -14.13 -49.40
CA ARG A 860 -7.05 -14.27 -50.64
C ARG A 860 -7.24 -15.60 -51.43
N ASN A 861 -7.99 -16.59 -50.92
CA ASN A 861 -8.16 -17.91 -51.53
C ASN A 861 -9.62 -18.44 -51.64
N SER A 862 -10.65 -17.59 -51.65
CA SER A 862 -12.04 -18.05 -51.85
C SER A 862 -12.51 -17.96 -53.31
N LYS A 863 -12.85 -19.11 -53.93
CA LYS A 863 -13.42 -19.21 -55.28
C LYS A 863 -14.93 -18.93 -55.37
N ASN A 864 -15.62 -18.59 -54.26
CA ASN A 864 -17.05 -18.27 -54.26
C ASN A 864 -17.32 -16.78 -53.99
N LYS A 865 -17.69 -16.03 -55.03
CA LYS A 865 -17.97 -14.57 -55.01
C LYS A 865 -19.41 -14.17 -54.62
N ASN A 866 -20.28 -15.13 -54.26
CA ASN A 866 -21.74 -14.92 -54.17
C ASN A 866 -22.38 -15.13 -52.78
N LYS A 867 -21.64 -14.96 -51.67
CA LYS A 867 -22.24 -14.88 -50.31
C LYS A 867 -22.03 -13.50 -49.69
N LEU A 868 -22.94 -13.10 -48.79
CA LEU A 868 -22.82 -11.90 -47.98
C LEU A 868 -21.48 -11.93 -47.22
N ILE A 869 -20.57 -11.00 -47.51
CA ILE A 869 -19.27 -10.93 -46.85
C ILE A 869 -19.42 -9.95 -45.70
N GLU A 870 -19.33 -10.45 -44.46
CA GLU A 870 -19.26 -9.58 -43.29
C GLU A 870 -18.04 -8.66 -43.41
N ARG A 871 -18.27 -7.36 -43.22
CA ARG A 871 -17.24 -6.32 -43.31
C ARG A 871 -16.36 -6.39 -42.06
N ILE A 872 -15.47 -7.38 -41.98
CA ILE A 872 -14.57 -7.59 -40.83
C ILE A 872 -13.33 -6.69 -40.87
N ASN A 873 -12.96 -6.16 -42.03
CA ASN A 873 -11.75 -5.34 -42.19
C ASN A 873 -12.07 -3.96 -42.77
N HIS A 874 -11.94 -2.94 -41.92
CA HIS A 874 -12.27 -1.56 -42.25
C HIS A 874 -11.07 -0.66 -42.60
N GLY A 875 -9.85 -1.19 -42.65
CA GLY A 875 -8.63 -0.40 -42.86
C GLY A 875 -8.31 0.56 -41.69
N GLU A 876 -7.52 1.61 -41.94
CA GLU A 876 -7.11 2.59 -40.92
C GLU A 876 -8.17 3.67 -40.64
N CYS A 877 -8.25 4.10 -39.37
CA CYS A 877 -9.23 5.05 -38.88
C CYS A 877 -8.80 6.44 -39.29
N LYS A 878 -9.70 7.15 -39.98
CA LYS A 878 -9.45 8.51 -40.46
C LYS A 878 -9.86 9.58 -39.43
N SER A 879 -10.47 9.19 -38.31
CA SER A 879 -10.92 10.10 -37.27
C SER A 879 -9.76 10.56 -36.37
N LYS A 880 -9.84 11.82 -35.92
CA LYS A 880 -8.95 12.33 -34.86
C LYS A 880 -9.27 11.61 -33.56
N CYS A 881 -8.24 11.21 -32.81
CA CYS A 881 -8.43 10.37 -31.64
C CYS A 881 -9.18 11.09 -30.50
N ASN A 882 -8.81 12.33 -30.17
CA ASN A 882 -9.39 13.13 -29.09
C ASN A 882 -9.51 12.39 -27.73
N ARG A 883 -8.77 11.29 -27.54
CA ARG A 883 -8.77 10.53 -26.29
C ARG A 883 -7.85 11.23 -25.29
N LEU A 884 -8.28 11.31 -24.04
CA LEU A 884 -7.42 11.82 -22.97
C LEU A 884 -6.32 10.80 -22.68
N LEU A 885 -5.08 11.23 -22.85
CA LEU A 885 -3.90 10.47 -22.48
C LEU A 885 -3.80 10.39 -20.95
N TYR A 886 -3.09 9.38 -20.43
CA TYR A 886 -2.87 9.25 -18.98
C TYR A 886 -2.17 10.47 -18.36
N CYS A 887 -1.49 11.28 -19.17
CA CYS A 887 -0.85 12.51 -18.74
C CYS A 887 -1.80 13.71 -18.63
N GLY A 888 -3.09 13.55 -18.98
CA GLY A 888 -4.10 14.60 -18.93
C GLY A 888 -4.18 15.52 -20.15
N HIS A 889 -3.40 15.24 -21.21
CA HIS A 889 -3.53 15.93 -22.50
C HIS A 889 -4.44 15.17 -23.46
N MET A 890 -5.05 15.92 -24.37
CA MET A 890 -5.85 15.34 -25.46
C MET A 890 -4.93 14.81 -26.56
N CYS A 891 -5.28 13.66 -27.11
CA CYS A 891 -4.57 13.10 -28.25
C CYS A 891 -4.96 13.84 -29.53
N ASP A 892 -4.04 14.64 -30.07
CA ASP A 892 -4.25 15.41 -31.31
C ASP A 892 -3.91 14.60 -32.58
N GLU A 893 -3.55 13.32 -32.44
CA GLU A 893 -3.12 12.43 -33.53
C GLU A 893 -4.28 11.65 -34.18
N LYS A 894 -4.00 11.09 -35.37
CA LYS A 894 -4.92 10.16 -36.06
C LYS A 894 -5.07 8.86 -35.27
N CYS A 895 -6.29 8.34 -35.19
CA CYS A 895 -6.59 7.14 -34.41
C CYS A 895 -5.87 5.90 -34.96
N SER A 896 -4.95 5.33 -34.17
CA SER A 896 -4.28 4.07 -34.47
C SER A 896 -5.08 2.94 -33.82
N HIS A 897 -5.75 2.09 -34.61
CA HIS A 897 -6.77 1.10 -34.18
C HIS A 897 -6.44 0.18 -33.00
N LYS A 898 -5.19 0.08 -32.56
CA LYS A 898 -4.72 -0.86 -31.52
C LYS A 898 -4.99 -0.42 -30.08
N GLY A 899 -5.92 0.49 -29.84
CA GLY A 899 -6.30 0.92 -28.48
C GLY A 899 -5.26 1.73 -27.70
N GLU A 900 -4.03 1.87 -28.19
CA GLU A 900 -2.95 2.63 -27.54
C GLU A 900 -2.60 3.90 -28.32
N CYS A 901 -2.75 5.05 -27.65
CA CYS A 901 -2.32 6.33 -28.22
C CYS A 901 -0.80 6.49 -28.06
N ARG A 902 -0.16 7.16 -29.03
CA ARG A 902 1.25 7.50 -28.97
C ARG A 902 1.57 8.40 -27.75
N PRO A 903 2.84 8.41 -27.30
CA PRO A 903 3.28 9.28 -26.21
C PRO A 903 2.99 10.77 -26.47
N CYS A 904 2.69 11.52 -25.42
CA CYS A 904 2.29 12.93 -25.53
C CYS A 904 3.46 13.85 -25.88
N ASN A 905 3.28 14.69 -26.91
CA ASN A 905 4.27 15.69 -27.34
C ASN A 905 3.99 17.11 -26.84
N SER A 906 2.94 17.31 -26.04
CA SER A 906 2.61 18.62 -25.46
C SER A 906 3.60 19.01 -24.34
N LYS A 907 3.62 20.29 -23.94
CA LYS A 907 4.38 20.75 -22.77
C LYS A 907 3.77 20.25 -21.47
N CYS A 908 4.58 20.04 -20.45
CA CYS A 908 4.14 19.49 -19.18
C CYS A 908 3.11 20.41 -18.51
N ALA A 909 2.00 19.81 -18.14
CA ALA A 909 0.82 20.45 -17.60
C ALA A 909 0.92 20.82 -16.09
N VAL A 910 2.03 20.49 -15.44
CA VAL A 910 2.22 20.70 -14.00
C VAL A 910 2.57 22.16 -13.73
N SER A 911 1.64 22.85 -13.09
CA SER A 911 1.74 24.20 -12.57
C SER A 911 1.42 24.22 -11.08
N CYS A 912 1.96 25.22 -10.39
CA CYS A 912 1.52 25.62 -9.06
C CYS A 912 1.82 27.12 -8.90
N ASP A 913 1.27 27.75 -7.84
CA ASP A 913 1.51 29.16 -7.49
C ASP A 913 3.01 29.53 -7.43
N HIS A 914 3.91 28.56 -7.28
CA HIS A 914 5.34 28.77 -7.15
C HIS A 914 6.14 28.67 -8.44
N LYS A 915 5.71 27.82 -9.39
CA LYS A 915 6.45 27.50 -10.62
C LYS A 915 5.59 26.69 -11.60
N THR A 916 5.79 26.95 -12.89
CA THR A 916 5.23 26.15 -13.99
C THR A 916 6.34 25.33 -14.66
N CYS A 917 6.04 24.08 -15.01
CA CYS A 917 6.99 23.18 -15.66
C CYS A 917 7.07 23.44 -17.16
N ASN A 918 8.28 23.69 -17.68
CA ASN A 918 8.52 23.94 -19.11
C ASN A 918 9.07 22.72 -19.88
N LYS A 919 9.17 21.55 -19.21
CA LYS A 919 9.62 20.31 -19.86
C LYS A 919 8.54 19.75 -20.78
N ASP A 920 8.92 18.85 -21.69
CA ASP A 920 7.95 18.07 -22.48
C ASP A 920 7.17 17.12 -21.57
N CYS A 921 5.95 16.75 -21.96
CA CYS A 921 5.03 16.04 -21.07
C CYS A 921 5.60 14.70 -20.56
N LEU A 922 6.35 13.97 -21.39
CA LEU A 922 6.92 12.67 -21.04
C LEU A 922 8.18 12.77 -20.18
N GLU A 923 8.78 13.94 -20.10
CA GLU A 923 9.94 14.16 -19.24
C GLU A 923 9.52 14.22 -17.77
N PRO A 924 10.04 13.33 -16.90
CA PRO A 924 9.70 13.35 -15.49
C PRO A 924 10.15 14.70 -14.89
N CYS A 925 9.21 15.36 -14.21
CA CYS A 925 9.47 16.61 -13.51
C CYS A 925 9.24 16.43 -12.00
N ALA A 926 10.07 17.10 -11.21
CA ALA A 926 9.89 17.11 -9.76
C ALA A 926 8.61 17.89 -9.41
N VAL A 927 7.86 17.40 -8.42
CA VAL A 927 6.77 18.17 -7.82
C VAL A 927 7.33 19.27 -6.93
N CYS A 928 6.54 20.30 -6.66
CA CYS A 928 7.01 21.48 -5.94
C CYS A 928 7.32 21.18 -4.47
N ALA A 929 8.54 21.50 -4.02
CA ALA A 929 8.99 21.29 -2.64
C ALA A 929 8.77 22.50 -1.71
N LYS A 930 8.30 23.65 -2.22
CA LYS A 930 8.01 24.84 -1.40
C LYS A 930 6.75 24.61 -0.54
N LYS A 931 6.61 25.30 0.60
CA LYS A 931 5.43 25.22 1.47
C LYS A 931 4.14 25.56 0.72
N CYS A 932 3.04 24.87 1.02
CA CYS A 932 1.75 25.14 0.39
C CYS A 932 1.19 26.53 0.77
N SER A 933 0.64 27.26 -0.21
CA SER A 933 0.00 28.58 -0.04
C SER A 933 -1.44 28.49 0.48
N TRP A 934 -1.93 27.30 0.85
CA TRP A 934 -3.32 27.09 1.23
C TRP A 934 -3.52 27.40 2.72
N GLU A 935 -4.21 28.50 3.00
CA GLU A 935 -4.46 28.98 4.35
C GLU A 935 -5.85 29.61 4.46
N CYS A 936 -6.45 29.54 5.65
CA CYS A 936 -7.59 30.38 6.00
C CYS A 936 -7.69 30.55 7.52
N ARG A 937 -8.34 31.62 7.97
CA ARG A 937 -8.55 31.92 9.40
C ARG A 937 -9.25 30.81 10.18
N HIS A 938 -10.09 30.00 9.52
CA HIS A 938 -10.91 28.96 10.17
C HIS A 938 -10.17 27.62 10.37
N ARG A 939 -9.19 27.31 9.52
CA ARG A 939 -8.54 25.98 9.47
C ARG A 939 -7.01 26.05 9.51
N GLY A 940 -6.44 27.25 9.69
CA GLY A 940 -4.99 27.47 9.66
C GLY A 940 -4.36 27.30 8.28
N LYS A 941 -3.03 27.19 8.27
CA LYS A 941 -2.17 27.03 7.08
C LYS A 941 -1.81 25.56 6.88
N CYS A 942 -1.68 25.14 5.62
CA CYS A 942 -1.14 23.82 5.29
C CYS A 942 0.38 23.80 5.46
N GLU A 943 0.87 22.90 6.33
CA GLU A 943 2.31 22.77 6.63
C GLU A 943 3.07 21.89 5.62
N LEU A 944 2.36 21.15 4.77
CA LEU A 944 2.97 20.28 3.77
C LEU A 944 3.52 21.06 2.56
N SER A 945 4.48 20.43 1.89
CA SER A 945 4.98 20.88 0.59
C SER A 945 3.85 20.97 -0.45
N CYS A 946 3.96 21.95 -1.35
CA CYS A 946 2.99 22.26 -2.38
C CYS A 946 2.73 21.08 -3.34
N GLY A 947 3.73 20.23 -3.58
CA GLY A 947 3.65 19.08 -4.48
C GLY A 947 3.00 17.82 -3.90
N ILE A 948 2.67 17.79 -2.60
CA ILE A 948 2.12 16.61 -1.90
C ILE A 948 0.64 16.83 -1.57
N PRO A 949 -0.21 15.76 -1.62
CA PRO A 949 -1.60 15.83 -1.20
C PRO A 949 -1.78 16.51 0.15
N CYS A 950 -2.57 17.59 0.18
CA CYS A 950 -2.81 18.34 1.41
C CYS A 950 -3.49 17.45 2.48
N ASP A 951 -3.06 17.57 3.73
CA ASP A 951 -3.65 16.98 4.94
C ASP A 951 -4.62 17.91 5.66
N ARG A 952 -4.63 19.19 5.30
CA ARG A 952 -5.59 20.18 5.81
C ARG A 952 -7.03 19.87 5.38
N LEU A 953 -7.96 20.00 6.33
CA LEU A 953 -9.40 19.85 6.07
C LEU A 953 -9.96 21.03 5.24
N PRO A 954 -10.86 20.76 4.27
CA PRO A 954 -11.51 21.81 3.49
C PRO A 954 -12.38 22.73 4.35
N CYS A 955 -12.41 24.03 4.02
CA CYS A 955 -13.24 25.03 4.68
C CYS A 955 -14.56 25.21 3.93
N ASN A 956 -15.70 25.21 4.63
CA ASN A 956 -17.02 25.44 4.03
C ASN A 956 -17.53 26.88 4.24
N GLU A 957 -16.78 27.74 4.93
CA GLU A 957 -17.18 29.13 5.15
C GLU A 957 -17.12 29.98 3.89
N ARG A 958 -18.02 30.97 3.77
CA ARG A 958 -18.01 31.96 2.68
C ARG A 958 -16.81 32.89 2.84
N CYS A 959 -16.30 33.40 1.73
CA CYS A 959 -15.24 34.41 1.74
C CYS A 959 -15.79 35.79 2.15
N ASP A 960 -15.15 36.46 3.11
CA ASP A 960 -15.56 37.80 3.56
C ASP A 960 -15.00 38.95 2.71
N LYS A 961 -14.28 38.65 1.62
CA LYS A 961 -13.71 39.68 0.74
C LYS A 961 -14.78 40.29 -0.16
N LYS A 962 -14.58 41.54 -0.58
CA LYS A 962 -15.39 42.18 -1.63
C LYS A 962 -14.79 41.93 -3.01
N ALA A 963 -15.63 41.70 -4.00
CA ALA A 963 -15.24 41.58 -5.40
C ALA A 963 -14.95 42.97 -6.00
N ARG A 964 -14.29 43.00 -7.17
CA ARG A 964 -13.97 44.26 -7.88
C ARG A 964 -15.21 45.11 -8.22
N CYS A 965 -16.36 44.46 -8.39
CA CYS A 965 -17.67 45.08 -8.62
C CYS A 965 -18.28 45.73 -7.34
N GLY A 966 -17.62 45.66 -6.18
CA GLY A 966 -18.12 46.17 -4.89
C GLY A 966 -19.00 45.19 -4.10
N HIS A 967 -19.58 44.18 -4.75
CA HIS A 967 -20.39 43.14 -4.10
C HIS A 967 -19.56 42.16 -3.25
N ASN A 968 -20.22 41.47 -2.32
CA ASN A 968 -19.60 40.43 -1.50
C ASN A 968 -19.16 39.23 -2.36
N CYS A 969 -18.00 38.66 -2.05
CA CYS A 969 -17.50 37.46 -2.72
C CYS A 969 -18.43 36.28 -2.43
N ALA A 970 -18.92 35.63 -3.49
CA ALA A 970 -19.69 34.40 -3.39
C ALA A 970 -18.79 33.14 -3.32
N GLY A 971 -17.47 33.31 -3.34
CA GLY A 971 -16.49 32.22 -3.24
C GLY A 971 -16.35 31.66 -1.83
N ILE A 972 -15.57 30.58 -1.73
CA ILE A 972 -15.27 29.87 -0.48
C ILE A 972 -14.03 30.47 0.18
N CYS A 973 -14.01 30.51 1.51
CA CYS A 973 -12.86 30.98 2.29
C CYS A 973 -11.62 30.08 2.09
N GLY A 974 -10.47 30.70 1.79
CA GLY A 974 -9.20 30.01 1.52
C GLY A 974 -8.93 29.70 0.04
N GLU A 975 -9.92 29.88 -0.84
CA GLU A 975 -9.76 29.81 -2.29
C GLU A 975 -9.36 31.15 -2.92
N ILE A 976 -8.90 31.10 -4.17
CA ILE A 976 -8.76 32.30 -5.00
C ILE A 976 -10.17 32.83 -5.26
N CYS A 977 -10.42 34.09 -4.91
CA CYS A 977 -11.73 34.69 -5.12
C CYS A 977 -12.08 34.68 -6.61
N PRO A 978 -13.29 34.24 -6.99
CA PRO A 978 -13.74 34.32 -8.37
C PRO A 978 -13.60 35.74 -8.93
N THR A 979 -13.27 35.84 -10.22
CA THR A 979 -13.18 37.14 -10.92
C THR A 979 -14.53 37.86 -10.98
N HIS A 980 -15.62 37.12 -10.86
CA HIS A 980 -17.00 37.60 -10.94
C HIS A 980 -17.73 37.46 -9.60
N CYS A 981 -18.67 38.37 -9.32
CA CYS A 981 -19.48 38.37 -8.11
C CYS A 981 -20.81 37.63 -8.27
N ALA A 982 -21.60 37.59 -7.18
CA ALA A 982 -22.92 36.95 -7.10
C ALA A 982 -23.98 37.48 -8.08
N ASP A 983 -23.75 38.66 -8.66
CA ASP A 983 -24.74 39.36 -9.49
C ASP A 983 -24.64 38.93 -10.97
N ALA A 984 -25.78 38.52 -11.54
CA ALA A 984 -25.94 38.12 -12.94
C ALA A 984 -25.69 39.24 -13.97
N ASN A 985 -25.70 40.51 -13.54
CA ASN A 985 -25.37 41.68 -14.36
C ASN A 985 -23.87 41.99 -14.36
N CYS A 986 -23.11 41.43 -13.41
CA CYS A 986 -21.65 41.58 -13.33
C CYS A 986 -20.88 40.45 -14.06
N VAL A 987 -21.58 39.55 -14.75
CA VAL A 987 -21.00 38.44 -15.52
C VAL A 987 -21.28 38.56 -17.02
N PRO A 988 -20.34 38.13 -17.88
CA PRO A 988 -20.57 38.01 -19.33
C PRO A 988 -21.79 37.13 -19.64
N LYS A 989 -22.51 37.43 -20.74
CA LYS A 989 -23.68 36.65 -21.21
C LYS A 989 -23.40 35.14 -21.29
N ARG A 990 -22.19 34.75 -21.70
CA ARG A 990 -21.76 33.34 -21.77
C ARG A 990 -21.82 32.62 -20.40
N ILE A 991 -21.45 33.30 -19.32
CA ILE A 991 -21.46 32.75 -17.96
C ILE A 991 -22.88 32.80 -17.39
N ARG A 992 -23.65 33.85 -17.70
CA ARG A 992 -25.04 34.03 -17.24
C ARG A 992 -25.95 32.83 -17.56
N TYR A 993 -25.80 32.27 -18.77
CA TYR A 993 -26.57 31.11 -19.23
C TYR A 993 -25.84 29.77 -19.03
N GLN A 994 -24.66 29.78 -18.41
CA GLN A 994 -23.92 28.55 -18.14
C GLN A 994 -24.63 27.75 -17.03
N VAL A 995 -24.83 26.45 -17.24
CA VAL A 995 -25.26 25.53 -16.18
C VAL A 995 -24.19 25.51 -15.09
N SER A 996 -24.53 26.02 -13.91
CA SER A 996 -23.61 26.21 -12.78
C SER A 996 -23.94 25.28 -11.62
N ASP A 997 -25.20 24.87 -11.46
CA ASP A 997 -25.56 23.75 -10.59
C ASP A 997 -25.88 22.53 -11.45
N ILE A 998 -25.00 21.52 -11.41
CA ILE A 998 -25.12 20.29 -12.20
C ILE A 998 -26.20 19.39 -11.60
N ILE A 999 -26.38 19.43 -10.28
CA ILE A 999 -27.34 18.57 -9.56
C ILE A 999 -28.76 18.95 -9.96
N ASN A 1000 -29.08 20.25 -9.91
CA ASN A 1000 -30.42 20.77 -10.22
C ASN A 1000 -30.56 21.29 -11.67
N LYS A 1001 -29.50 21.20 -12.49
CA LYS A 1001 -29.42 21.71 -13.87
C LYS A 1001 -29.80 23.19 -14.02
N THR A 1002 -29.46 24.03 -13.03
CA THR A 1002 -29.78 25.46 -13.06
C THR A 1002 -28.65 26.30 -13.65
N THR A 1003 -29.03 27.37 -14.36
CA THR A 1003 -28.09 28.34 -14.95
C THR A 1003 -27.58 29.32 -13.90
N PHE A 1004 -26.43 29.96 -14.16
CA PHE A 1004 -25.82 30.93 -13.24
C PHE A 1004 -26.81 32.01 -12.78
N SER A 1005 -27.65 32.52 -13.67
CA SER A 1005 -28.64 33.55 -13.32
C SER A 1005 -29.77 33.09 -12.40
N MET A 1006 -30.01 31.77 -12.34
CA MET A 1006 -31.11 31.18 -11.57
C MET A 1006 -30.63 30.63 -10.21
N VAL A 1007 -29.32 30.62 -9.95
CA VAL A 1007 -28.76 30.16 -8.68
C VAL A 1007 -28.80 31.30 -7.66
N ASP A 1008 -29.33 31.03 -6.47
CA ASP A 1008 -29.26 31.96 -5.33
C ASP A 1008 -27.85 31.95 -4.73
N TRP A 1009 -26.99 32.84 -5.23
CA TRP A 1009 -25.62 33.01 -4.79
C TRP A 1009 -25.47 33.69 -3.42
N ASN A 1010 -26.56 34.13 -2.78
CA ASN A 1010 -26.52 34.57 -1.38
C ASN A 1010 -26.55 33.37 -0.42
N LYS A 1011 -27.14 32.24 -0.86
CA LYS A 1011 -27.14 30.98 -0.10
C LYS A 1011 -26.04 30.02 -0.57
N GLU A 1012 -25.89 29.85 -1.88
CA GLU A 1012 -24.90 28.94 -2.47
C GLU A 1012 -23.52 29.57 -2.60
N ARG A 1013 -22.49 28.73 -2.64
CA ARG A 1013 -21.08 29.14 -2.71
C ARG A 1013 -20.48 28.76 -4.07
N MET A 1014 -19.73 29.67 -4.67
CA MET A 1014 -19.11 29.51 -5.97
C MET A 1014 -17.74 28.84 -5.89
N VAL A 1015 -17.47 27.97 -6.87
CA VAL A 1015 -16.15 27.48 -7.22
C VAL A 1015 -15.87 27.86 -8.68
N ALA A 1016 -14.84 28.67 -8.90
CA ALA A 1016 -14.40 29.04 -10.24
C ALA A 1016 -13.26 28.11 -10.69
N LEU A 1017 -13.44 27.47 -11.84
CA LEU A 1017 -12.37 26.66 -12.45
C LEU A 1017 -11.40 27.55 -13.24
N PRO A 1018 -10.13 27.15 -13.41
CA PRO A 1018 -9.17 27.89 -14.23
C PRO A 1018 -9.61 28.07 -15.71
N CYS A 1019 -10.48 27.19 -16.21
CA CYS A 1019 -11.06 27.31 -17.55
C CYS A 1019 -12.14 28.40 -17.67
N GLY A 1020 -12.42 29.15 -16.60
CA GLY A 1020 -13.38 30.25 -16.55
C GLY A 1020 -14.83 29.85 -16.27
N HIS A 1021 -15.13 28.54 -16.18
CA HIS A 1021 -16.47 28.06 -15.84
C HIS A 1021 -16.70 28.06 -14.31
N ILE A 1022 -17.90 28.48 -13.90
CA ILE A 1022 -18.27 28.62 -12.47
C ILE A 1022 -19.30 27.56 -12.10
N TYR A 1023 -19.15 26.94 -10.94
CA TYR A 1023 -20.07 25.92 -10.43
C TYR A 1023 -20.40 26.13 -8.95
N THR A 1024 -21.51 25.54 -8.48
CA THR A 1024 -21.82 25.47 -7.04
C THR A 1024 -20.84 24.53 -6.33
N MET A 1025 -20.52 24.85 -5.07
CA MET A 1025 -19.64 24.03 -4.22
C MET A 1025 -20.16 22.59 -4.11
N LYS A 1026 -21.48 22.40 -3.94
CA LYS A 1026 -22.11 21.07 -3.84
C LYS A 1026 -21.90 20.24 -5.11
N SER A 1027 -22.10 20.84 -6.28
CA SER A 1027 -21.88 20.18 -7.57
C SER A 1027 -20.42 19.77 -7.76
N MET A 1028 -19.48 20.67 -7.42
CA MET A 1028 -18.05 20.38 -7.54
C MET A 1028 -17.55 19.37 -6.53
N ASP A 1029 -18.02 19.42 -5.27
CA ASP A 1029 -17.65 18.45 -4.24
C ASP A 1029 -18.12 17.03 -4.59
N LYS A 1030 -19.29 16.91 -5.23
CA LYS A 1030 -19.80 15.64 -5.75
C LYS A 1030 -18.96 15.15 -6.94
N LEU A 1031 -18.63 16.03 -7.89
CA LEU A 1031 -17.79 15.70 -9.05
C LEU A 1031 -16.36 15.28 -8.65
N MET A 1032 -15.82 15.92 -7.61
CA MET A 1032 -14.50 15.64 -7.06
C MET A 1032 -14.50 14.49 -6.04
N GLU A 1033 -15.65 13.84 -5.82
CA GLU A 1033 -15.78 12.65 -4.95
C GLU A 1033 -15.19 12.88 -3.54
N MET A 1034 -15.45 14.05 -2.96
CA MET A 1034 -14.83 14.48 -1.69
C MET A 1034 -15.00 13.48 -0.54
N LYS A 1035 -16.09 12.69 -0.54
CA LYS A 1035 -16.36 11.64 0.45
C LYS A 1035 -15.36 10.48 0.43
N GLU A 1036 -14.67 10.25 -0.68
CA GLU A 1036 -13.62 9.22 -0.78
C GLU A 1036 -12.33 9.66 -0.08
N TYR A 1037 -12.07 10.97 -0.03
CA TYR A 1037 -10.81 11.53 0.49
C TYR A 1037 -10.93 12.09 1.91
N TYR A 1038 -12.15 12.38 2.37
CA TYR A 1038 -12.44 12.97 3.67
C TYR A 1038 -13.62 12.26 4.34
N GLY A 1039 -13.58 12.16 5.67
CA GLY A 1039 -14.73 11.76 6.48
C GLY A 1039 -15.57 12.98 6.87
N GLY A 1040 -16.90 12.83 6.86
CA GLY A 1040 -17.86 13.90 7.13
C GLY A 1040 -18.90 14.07 6.03
N SER A 1041 -19.60 15.21 6.03
CA SER A 1041 -20.61 15.56 5.03
C SER A 1041 -20.45 16.98 4.51
N ILE A 1042 -21.03 17.26 3.34
CA ILE A 1042 -20.99 18.59 2.71
C ILE A 1042 -21.67 19.64 3.62
N GLU A 1043 -22.70 19.24 4.37
CA GLU A 1043 -23.51 20.13 5.21
C GLU A 1043 -22.92 20.34 6.61
N ARG A 1044 -22.42 19.28 7.27
CA ARG A 1044 -21.82 19.36 8.62
C ARG A 1044 -20.34 19.69 8.60
N GLY A 1045 -19.70 19.66 7.42
CA GLY A 1045 -18.27 19.86 7.25
C GLY A 1045 -17.47 18.55 7.31
N TRP A 1046 -16.22 18.65 6.87
CA TRP A 1046 -15.26 17.56 6.86
C TRP A 1046 -14.53 17.49 8.22
N THR A 1047 -14.47 16.31 8.83
CA THR A 1047 -13.99 16.10 10.20
C THR A 1047 -12.65 15.37 10.25
N LEU A 1048 -12.39 14.49 9.29
CA LEU A 1048 -11.16 13.70 9.24
C LEU A 1048 -10.69 13.48 7.79
N VAL A 1049 -9.41 13.14 7.67
CA VAL A 1049 -8.75 12.86 6.40
C VAL A 1049 -8.72 11.34 6.19
N LYS A 1050 -9.15 10.85 5.02
CA LYS A 1050 -9.09 9.42 4.66
C LYS A 1050 -7.76 9.08 3.98
N SER A 1051 -7.44 7.77 3.95
CA SER A 1051 -6.38 7.23 3.12
C SER A 1051 -6.64 7.51 1.63
N LEU A 1052 -5.56 7.65 0.86
CA LEU A 1052 -5.69 7.93 -0.58
C LEU A 1052 -6.10 6.64 -1.33
N PRO A 1053 -7.07 6.71 -2.26
CA PRO A 1053 -7.45 5.57 -3.08
C PRO A 1053 -6.36 5.23 -4.12
N THR A 1054 -6.28 3.96 -4.53
CA THR A 1054 -5.19 3.38 -5.36
C THR A 1054 -5.31 3.61 -6.87
N SER A 1055 -6.47 4.02 -7.38
CA SER A 1055 -6.65 4.28 -8.82
C SER A 1055 -7.56 5.48 -9.00
N THR A 1056 -7.05 6.51 -9.67
CA THR A 1056 -7.77 7.77 -9.76
C THR A 1056 -7.81 8.34 -11.17
N ILE A 1057 -9.03 8.68 -11.61
CA ILE A 1057 -9.29 9.25 -12.93
C ILE A 1057 -9.28 10.77 -12.82
N ILE A 1058 -8.52 11.44 -13.70
CA ILE A 1058 -8.48 12.90 -13.79
C ILE A 1058 -9.88 13.45 -14.04
N LYS A 1059 -10.38 14.25 -13.09
CA LYS A 1059 -11.68 14.92 -13.20
C LYS A 1059 -11.60 16.11 -14.17
N ARG A 1060 -12.67 16.32 -14.94
CA ARG A 1060 -12.75 17.31 -16.01
C ARG A 1060 -13.90 18.28 -15.77
N CYS A 1061 -13.75 19.48 -16.31
CA CYS A 1061 -14.83 20.45 -16.37
C CYS A 1061 -16.00 19.87 -17.20
N PRO A 1062 -17.22 19.85 -16.66
CA PRO A 1062 -18.41 19.34 -17.37
C PRO A 1062 -18.71 20.09 -18.68
N ALA A 1063 -18.45 21.40 -18.73
CA ALA A 1063 -18.78 22.23 -19.89
C ALA A 1063 -17.74 22.16 -21.02
N CYS A 1064 -16.45 22.13 -20.69
CA CYS A 1064 -15.37 22.25 -21.70
C CYS A 1064 -14.37 21.10 -21.68
N GLN A 1065 -14.57 20.08 -20.83
CA GLN A 1065 -13.71 18.91 -20.70
C GLN A 1065 -12.25 19.19 -20.32
N THR A 1066 -11.90 20.45 -20.01
CA THR A 1066 -10.57 20.82 -19.52
C THR A 1066 -10.33 20.20 -18.15
N SER A 1067 -9.15 19.62 -17.92
CA SER A 1067 -8.79 19.00 -16.64
C SER A 1067 -8.84 20.01 -15.48
N ILE A 1068 -9.43 19.62 -14.36
CA ILE A 1068 -9.53 20.48 -13.17
C ILE A 1068 -8.17 20.55 -12.47
N ARG A 1069 -7.65 21.77 -12.27
CA ARG A 1069 -6.33 22.04 -11.67
C ARG A 1069 -6.39 23.30 -10.79
N ASP A 1070 -5.34 23.52 -9.99
CA ASP A 1070 -5.08 24.78 -9.28
C ASP A 1070 -6.22 25.30 -8.38
N ILE A 1071 -7.06 24.39 -7.86
CA ILE A 1071 -8.09 24.69 -6.85
C ILE A 1071 -7.61 24.15 -5.51
N ARG A 1072 -7.52 25.02 -4.50
CA ARG A 1072 -6.85 24.70 -3.24
C ARG A 1072 -7.68 23.71 -2.41
N ARG A 1073 -9.02 23.85 -2.42
CA ARG A 1073 -10.01 22.95 -1.79
C ARG A 1073 -9.81 21.50 -2.21
N TYR A 1074 -9.59 21.29 -3.49
CA TYR A 1074 -9.37 19.97 -4.08
C TYR A 1074 -7.88 19.62 -4.18
N GLY A 1075 -7.01 20.36 -3.50
CA GLY A 1075 -5.57 20.20 -3.56
C GLY A 1075 -5.11 18.79 -3.18
N ARG A 1076 -5.75 18.14 -2.21
CA ARG A 1076 -5.44 16.74 -1.87
C ARG A 1076 -5.65 15.79 -3.06
N ILE A 1077 -6.76 15.96 -3.77
CA ILE A 1077 -7.17 15.13 -4.90
C ILE A 1077 -6.32 15.45 -6.14
N ILE A 1078 -6.23 16.72 -6.52
CA ILE A 1078 -5.48 17.19 -7.70
C ILE A 1078 -3.99 16.86 -7.57
N LYS A 1079 -3.41 17.04 -6.37
CA LYS A 1079 -2.00 16.71 -6.14
C LYS A 1079 -1.79 15.20 -6.12
N ASN A 1080 -2.72 14.38 -5.63
CA ASN A 1080 -2.62 12.93 -5.74
C ASN A 1080 -2.57 12.49 -7.22
N TYR A 1081 -3.44 13.04 -8.06
CA TYR A 1081 -3.43 12.75 -9.51
C TYR A 1081 -2.12 13.17 -10.16
N THR A 1082 -1.68 14.39 -9.85
CA THR A 1082 -0.43 14.95 -10.39
C THR A 1082 0.76 14.08 -10.03
N LEU A 1083 0.80 13.62 -8.78
CA LEU A 1083 1.80 12.74 -8.22
C LEU A 1083 1.80 11.36 -8.93
N GLU A 1084 0.66 10.68 -9.02
CA GLU A 1084 0.52 9.41 -9.75
C GLU A 1084 0.95 9.52 -11.23
N ILE A 1085 0.57 10.61 -11.91
CA ILE A 1085 0.95 10.87 -13.30
C ILE A 1085 2.47 11.03 -13.44
N GLN A 1086 3.12 11.75 -12.53
CA GLN A 1086 4.58 11.92 -12.56
C GLN A 1086 5.31 10.59 -12.31
N ASN A 1087 4.77 9.74 -11.43
CA ASN A 1087 5.25 8.37 -11.24
C ASN A 1087 5.13 7.54 -12.52
N LYS A 1088 3.96 7.55 -13.15
CA LYS A 1088 3.72 6.80 -14.38
C LYS A 1088 4.64 7.26 -15.52
N LYS A 1089 4.87 8.58 -15.65
CA LYS A 1089 5.85 9.14 -16.60
C LYS A 1089 7.27 8.70 -16.30
N PHE A 1090 7.66 8.72 -15.03
CA PHE A 1090 8.96 8.24 -14.57
C PHE A 1090 9.16 6.76 -14.95
N ILE A 1091 8.19 5.91 -14.63
CA ILE A 1091 8.24 4.47 -14.94
C ILE A 1091 8.32 4.27 -16.46
N THR A 1092 7.40 4.83 -17.24
CA THR A 1092 7.36 4.64 -18.69
C THR A 1092 8.64 5.12 -19.38
N LYS A 1093 9.26 6.21 -18.92
CA LYS A 1093 10.52 6.70 -19.48
C LYS A 1093 11.68 5.74 -19.19
N TYR A 1094 11.94 5.48 -17.90
CA TYR A 1094 13.15 4.75 -17.49
C TYR A 1094 13.06 3.25 -17.76
N ASP A 1095 11.87 2.65 -17.71
CA ASP A 1095 11.64 1.27 -18.17
C ASP A 1095 11.94 1.13 -19.68
N GLY A 1096 11.45 2.09 -20.48
CA GLY A 1096 11.76 2.15 -21.91
C GLY A 1096 13.25 2.36 -22.22
N GLU A 1097 13.95 3.18 -21.43
CA GLU A 1097 15.41 3.36 -21.53
C GLU A 1097 16.17 2.10 -21.14
N LEU A 1098 15.78 1.42 -20.06
CA LEU A 1098 16.36 0.14 -19.64
C LEU A 1098 16.23 -0.93 -20.72
N ILE A 1099 15.04 -1.08 -21.33
CA ILE A 1099 14.83 -2.05 -22.43
C ILE A 1099 15.74 -1.72 -23.63
N LYS A 1100 15.93 -0.43 -23.95
CA LYS A 1100 16.83 -0.01 -25.03
C LYS A 1100 18.29 -0.33 -24.71
N ILE A 1101 18.72 -0.09 -23.47
CA ILE A 1101 20.08 -0.38 -23.02
C ILE A 1101 20.31 -1.90 -22.97
N ASP A 1102 19.35 -2.68 -22.50
CA ASP A 1102 19.44 -4.14 -22.45
C ASP A 1102 19.67 -4.75 -23.84
N LYS A 1103 18.90 -4.30 -24.85
CA LYS A 1103 19.13 -4.68 -26.25
C LYS A 1103 20.53 -4.29 -26.74
N ARG A 1104 21.07 -3.14 -26.32
CA ARG A 1104 22.43 -2.69 -26.66
C ARG A 1104 23.50 -3.53 -25.95
N ILE A 1105 23.29 -3.95 -24.70
CA ILE A 1105 24.21 -4.81 -23.95
C ILE A 1105 24.34 -6.16 -24.66
N ILE A 1106 23.22 -6.79 -25.00
CA ILE A 1106 23.20 -8.08 -25.71
C ILE A 1106 23.92 -7.96 -27.07
N ALA A 1107 23.63 -6.91 -27.84
CA ALA A 1107 24.28 -6.66 -29.11
C ALA A 1107 25.80 -6.43 -28.97
N SER A 1108 26.21 -5.62 -27.99
CA SER A 1108 27.62 -5.29 -27.72
C SER A 1108 28.40 -6.51 -27.24
N PHE A 1109 27.81 -7.35 -26.38
CA PHE A 1109 28.41 -8.59 -25.91
C PHE A 1109 28.65 -9.60 -27.05
N ASN A 1110 27.67 -9.75 -27.95
CA ASN A 1110 27.81 -10.63 -29.12
C ASN A 1110 28.84 -10.10 -30.13
N GLU A 1111 29.03 -8.79 -30.22
CA GLU A 1111 30.07 -8.18 -31.04
C GLU A 1111 31.47 -8.37 -30.42
N MET A 1112 31.60 -8.14 -29.11
CA MET A 1112 32.82 -8.39 -28.33
C MET A 1112 33.28 -9.85 -28.49
N LYS A 1113 32.40 -10.84 -28.25
CA LYS A 1113 32.73 -12.26 -28.44
C LYS A 1113 33.24 -12.60 -29.84
N ARG A 1114 32.65 -12.01 -30.89
CA ARG A 1114 33.12 -12.20 -32.28
C ARG A 1114 34.49 -11.55 -32.51
N GLY A 1115 34.77 -10.44 -31.82
CA GLY A 1115 36.05 -9.73 -31.87
C GLY A 1115 37.21 -10.39 -31.14
N ARG A 1116 37.00 -11.43 -30.31
CA ARG A 1116 38.07 -12.08 -29.52
C ARG A 1116 39.23 -12.63 -30.37
N LYS A 1117 38.94 -13.11 -31.59
CA LYS A 1117 39.99 -13.56 -32.54
C LYS A 1117 40.89 -12.42 -32.99
N LYS A 1118 40.33 -11.21 -33.13
CA LYS A 1118 41.07 -9.99 -33.47
C LYS A 1118 41.86 -9.50 -32.26
N LEU A 1119 41.23 -9.49 -31.07
CA LEU A 1119 41.91 -9.14 -29.81
C LEU A 1119 43.17 -10.00 -29.60
N LYS A 1120 43.06 -11.33 -29.73
CA LYS A 1120 44.21 -12.24 -29.59
C LYS A 1120 45.35 -11.98 -30.60
N LYS A 1121 45.03 -11.43 -31.77
CA LYS A 1121 46.01 -11.10 -32.81
C LYS A 1121 46.69 -9.75 -32.56
N ASP A 1122 45.96 -8.80 -31.97
CA ASP A 1122 46.40 -7.43 -31.72
C ASP A 1122 47.15 -7.29 -30.37
N LEU A 1123 47.07 -8.28 -29.49
CA LEU A 1123 47.85 -8.38 -28.23
C LEU A 1123 49.26 -8.94 -28.51
N CYS A 1124 50.31 -8.29 -28.01
CA CYS A 1124 51.71 -8.75 -28.12
C CYS A 1124 52.09 -9.74 -27.01
N ASP A 1125 53.13 -10.56 -27.22
CA ASP A 1125 53.69 -11.47 -26.21
C ASP A 1125 54.22 -10.69 -24.98
N ILE A 1126 53.50 -10.80 -23.86
CA ILE A 1126 53.81 -10.08 -22.61
C ILE A 1126 54.94 -10.81 -21.88
N SER A 1127 56.17 -10.28 -21.97
CA SER A 1127 57.33 -10.87 -21.29
C SER A 1127 57.56 -10.37 -19.85
N LYS A 1128 56.88 -9.32 -19.34
CA LYS A 1128 56.96 -8.88 -17.92
C LYS A 1128 55.70 -8.13 -17.43
N PHE A 1129 55.05 -8.64 -16.37
CA PHE A 1129 53.99 -7.92 -15.63
C PHE A 1129 54.60 -6.81 -14.73
N LYS A 1130 53.95 -5.64 -14.64
CA LYS A 1130 54.32 -4.56 -13.70
C LYS A 1130 53.74 -4.81 -12.28
N ASN A 1131 54.29 -4.13 -11.27
CA ASN A 1131 53.81 -4.20 -9.87
C ASN A 1131 52.34 -3.78 -9.76
N ARG A 1132 51.54 -4.58 -9.05
CA ARG A 1132 50.09 -4.37 -8.84
C ARG A 1132 49.83 -3.43 -7.65
N ILE A 1133 48.82 -2.57 -7.77
CA ILE A 1133 48.34 -1.70 -6.67
C ILE A 1133 46.99 -2.23 -6.17
N GLU A 1134 46.80 -2.34 -4.84
CA GLU A 1134 45.50 -2.70 -4.25
C GLU A 1134 44.46 -1.60 -4.43
N PHE A 1135 43.27 -1.95 -4.95
CA PHE A 1135 42.16 -1.00 -5.11
C PHE A 1135 41.42 -0.79 -3.77
N LYS A 1136 41.66 0.35 -3.10
CA LYS A 1136 41.03 0.74 -1.82
C LYS A 1136 39.96 1.83 -1.98
N VAL A 1137 38.93 1.62 -2.82
CA VAL A 1137 37.76 2.52 -2.85
C VAL A 1137 36.47 1.72 -2.70
N ILE A 1138 35.92 1.74 -1.48
CA ILE A 1138 34.57 1.23 -1.19
C ILE A 1138 33.59 2.36 -1.52
N ASN A 1139 32.70 2.12 -2.47
CA ASN A 1139 31.60 3.03 -2.76
C ASN A 1139 30.65 3.03 -1.55
N LYS A 1140 30.75 4.06 -0.68
CA LYS A 1140 30.01 4.17 0.61
C LYS A 1140 28.48 4.00 0.48
N GLY A 1141 27.91 4.13 -0.71
CA GLY A 1141 26.46 4.01 -0.96
C GLY A 1141 25.99 2.67 -1.53
N LEU A 1142 26.87 1.85 -2.14
CA LEU A 1142 26.58 0.58 -2.82
C LEU A 1142 27.90 -0.25 -2.84
N PRO A 1143 28.19 -1.04 -1.81
CA PRO A 1143 29.48 -1.72 -1.65
C PRO A 1143 29.79 -2.75 -2.75
N GLU A 1144 28.76 -3.25 -3.43
CA GLU A 1144 28.85 -4.35 -4.41
C GLU A 1144 29.17 -3.88 -5.84
N ILE A 1145 29.14 -2.57 -6.12
CA ILE A 1145 29.34 -2.03 -7.48
C ILE A 1145 30.70 -1.36 -7.60
N THR A 1146 31.62 -2.01 -8.32
CA THR A 1146 32.91 -1.45 -8.76
C THR A 1146 32.72 -0.24 -9.68
N PRO A 1147 33.33 0.92 -9.41
CA PRO A 1147 33.25 2.09 -10.29
C PRO A 1147 33.76 1.79 -11.70
N TYR A 1148 33.18 2.40 -12.75
CA TYR A 1148 33.62 2.12 -14.13
C TYR A 1148 35.09 2.53 -14.38
N GLN A 1149 35.60 3.51 -13.62
CA GLN A 1149 37.00 3.94 -13.69
C GLN A 1149 37.99 2.82 -13.33
N TYR A 1150 37.56 1.81 -12.58
CA TYR A 1150 38.37 0.61 -12.32
C TYR A 1150 38.68 -0.14 -13.62
N PHE A 1151 37.65 -0.35 -14.46
CA PHE A 1151 37.81 -1.04 -15.74
C PHE A 1151 38.52 -0.18 -16.79
N GLU A 1152 38.49 1.14 -16.67
CA GLU A 1152 39.33 2.01 -17.53
C GLU A 1152 40.83 1.93 -17.17
N GLY A 1153 41.16 1.55 -15.93
CA GLY A 1153 42.52 1.50 -15.40
C GLY A 1153 43.10 0.09 -15.22
N ILE A 1154 42.78 -0.87 -16.10
CA ILE A 1154 43.22 -2.26 -15.93
C ILE A 1154 44.76 -2.43 -15.87
N ALA A 1155 45.55 -1.56 -16.51
CA ALA A 1155 47.01 -1.58 -16.43
C ALA A 1155 47.49 -1.34 -14.99
N GLN A 1156 46.84 -0.41 -14.28
CA GLN A 1156 47.20 -0.03 -12.91
C GLN A 1156 46.87 -1.12 -11.89
N TYR A 1157 45.74 -1.81 -12.06
CA TYR A 1157 45.22 -2.76 -11.07
C TYR A 1157 45.58 -4.22 -11.35
N HIS A 1158 45.72 -4.61 -12.62
CA HIS A 1158 46.04 -5.98 -13.02
C HIS A 1158 47.48 -6.16 -13.51
N GLY A 1159 48.22 -5.07 -13.75
CA GLY A 1159 49.63 -5.09 -14.12
C GLY A 1159 49.91 -5.25 -15.63
N PHE A 1160 48.90 -4.98 -16.49
CA PHE A 1160 49.05 -4.92 -17.95
C PHE A 1160 49.84 -3.67 -18.39
N ASP A 1161 50.39 -3.70 -19.61
CA ASP A 1161 50.99 -2.51 -20.23
C ASP A 1161 49.91 -1.56 -20.81
N GLU A 1162 50.29 -0.31 -21.06
CA GLU A 1162 49.38 0.72 -21.57
C GLU A 1162 48.85 0.41 -22.98
N ASN A 1163 49.63 -0.25 -23.83
CA ASN A 1163 49.20 -0.61 -25.18
C ASN A 1163 48.13 -1.72 -25.14
N SER A 1164 48.35 -2.76 -24.34
CA SER A 1164 47.34 -3.81 -24.08
C SER A 1164 46.06 -3.26 -23.47
N GLN A 1165 46.15 -2.27 -22.57
CA GLN A 1165 44.97 -1.58 -22.05
C GLN A 1165 44.19 -0.85 -23.16
N GLN A 1166 44.85 -0.13 -24.06
CA GLN A 1166 44.15 0.60 -25.13
C GLN A 1166 43.46 -0.35 -26.12
N VAL A 1167 44.10 -1.47 -26.46
CA VAL A 1167 43.50 -2.50 -27.32
C VAL A 1167 42.29 -3.15 -26.64
N TRP A 1168 42.40 -3.46 -25.34
CA TRP A 1168 41.29 -4.02 -24.57
C TRP A 1168 40.14 -3.01 -24.40
N LEU A 1169 40.42 -1.75 -24.08
CA LEU A 1169 39.39 -0.71 -23.97
C LEU A 1169 38.66 -0.51 -25.29
N SER A 1170 39.38 -0.50 -26.42
CA SER A 1170 38.78 -0.46 -27.76
C SER A 1170 37.83 -1.65 -28.00
N HIS A 1171 38.20 -2.84 -27.52
CA HIS A 1171 37.40 -4.06 -27.59
C HIS A 1171 36.10 -4.00 -26.76
N VAL A 1172 36.16 -3.49 -25.51
CA VAL A 1172 35.02 -3.49 -24.58
C VAL A 1172 34.23 -2.16 -24.52
N ASN A 1173 34.68 -1.10 -25.22
CA ASN A 1173 34.14 0.27 -25.15
C ASN A 1173 32.61 0.35 -25.25
N LYS A 1174 32.01 -0.42 -26.16
CA LYS A 1174 30.54 -0.42 -26.36
C LYS A 1174 29.79 -0.92 -25.13
N LEU A 1175 30.37 -1.89 -24.42
CA LEU A 1175 29.84 -2.43 -23.17
C LEU A 1175 30.04 -1.44 -22.02
N LEU A 1176 31.22 -0.82 -21.93
CA LEU A 1176 31.52 0.24 -20.93
C LEU A 1176 30.63 1.48 -21.10
N ARG A 1177 30.33 1.91 -22.33
CA ARG A 1177 29.35 2.98 -22.58
C ARG A 1177 27.95 2.60 -22.12
N SER A 1178 27.56 1.34 -22.28
CA SER A 1178 26.26 0.85 -21.79
C SER A 1178 26.23 0.82 -20.27
N TYR A 1179 27.33 0.44 -19.62
CA TYR A 1179 27.54 0.51 -18.17
C TYR A 1179 27.39 1.95 -17.65
N TYR A 1180 28.08 2.91 -18.28
CA TYR A 1180 28.01 4.32 -17.91
C TYR A 1180 26.57 4.87 -18.00
N ASN A 1181 25.82 4.50 -19.04
CA ASN A 1181 24.45 4.95 -19.25
C ASN A 1181 23.45 4.39 -18.21
N LEU A 1182 23.75 3.29 -17.53
CA LEU A 1182 22.90 2.73 -16.46
C LEU A 1182 23.01 3.52 -15.15
N ILE A 1183 24.16 4.12 -14.85
CA ILE A 1183 24.41 4.83 -13.59
C ILE A 1183 23.45 6.03 -13.38
N PRO A 1184 23.19 6.91 -14.38
CA PRO A 1184 22.19 7.96 -14.27
C PRO A 1184 20.77 7.44 -13.97
N ILE A 1185 20.38 6.30 -14.55
CA ILE A 1185 19.06 5.67 -14.33
C ILE A 1185 18.94 5.18 -12.88
N ILE A 1186 19.95 4.48 -12.37
CA ILE A 1186 20.00 3.99 -10.98
C ILE A 1186 19.97 5.18 -10.00
N ARG A 1187 20.73 6.24 -10.27
CA ARG A 1187 20.73 7.47 -9.44
C ARG A 1187 19.37 8.18 -9.48
N ALA A 1188 18.72 8.24 -10.64
CA ALA A 1188 17.39 8.82 -10.78
C ALA A 1188 16.33 8.01 -10.03
N ALA A 1189 16.39 6.67 -10.09
CA ALA A 1189 15.50 5.76 -9.36
C ALA A 1189 15.70 5.82 -7.83
N LYS A 1190 16.92 6.11 -7.37
CA LYS A 1190 17.18 6.34 -5.93
C LYS A 1190 16.56 7.64 -5.41
N ASN A 1191 16.33 8.64 -6.28
CA ASN A 1191 15.85 9.99 -5.93
C ASN A 1191 14.61 10.38 -6.75
N THR A 1192 13.54 9.61 -6.61
CA THR A 1192 12.29 9.79 -7.36
C THR A 1192 11.58 11.11 -6.99
N PRO A 1193 10.69 11.62 -7.87
CA PRO A 1193 9.92 12.83 -7.59
C PRO A 1193 9.17 12.81 -6.24
N HIS A 1194 8.64 11.65 -5.83
CA HIS A 1194 7.91 11.43 -4.57
C HIS A 1194 8.84 11.51 -3.37
N LYS A 1195 10.00 10.83 -3.47
CA LYS A 1195 11.00 10.81 -2.41
C LYS A 1195 11.55 12.22 -2.15
N LYS A 1196 11.89 12.97 -3.20
CA LYS A 1196 12.33 14.36 -3.06
C LYS A 1196 11.28 15.27 -2.41
N ALA A 1197 10.02 15.09 -2.78
CA ALA A 1197 8.92 15.85 -2.19
C ALA A 1197 8.71 15.52 -0.71
N PHE A 1198 8.84 14.25 -0.35
CA PHE A 1198 8.67 13.77 1.02
C PHE A 1198 9.85 14.16 1.92
N GLU A 1199 11.10 14.02 1.43
CA GLU A 1199 12.31 14.44 2.13
C GLU A 1199 12.31 15.94 2.44
N ALA A 1200 11.72 16.77 1.57
CA ALA A 1200 11.54 18.20 1.83
C ALA A 1200 10.60 18.49 3.03
N ASN A 1201 9.68 17.59 3.37
CA ASN A 1201 8.80 17.73 4.55
C ASN A 1201 9.45 17.25 5.85
N LEU A 1202 10.27 16.18 5.79
CA LEU A 1202 10.95 15.62 6.96
C LEU A 1202 11.90 16.62 7.64
N ASN A 1203 12.42 17.59 6.88
CA ASN A 1203 13.28 18.65 7.40
C ASN A 1203 12.51 19.77 8.14
N THR A 1204 11.18 19.75 8.13
CA THR A 1204 10.33 20.81 8.72
C THR A 1204 9.48 20.37 9.91
N THR A 1205 9.21 19.07 10.08
CA THR A 1205 8.41 18.54 11.19
C THR A 1205 9.19 17.42 11.88
N GLY A 1206 9.67 17.71 13.09
CA GLY A 1206 10.30 16.71 13.94
C GLY A 1206 9.30 15.62 14.32
N GLY A 1207 9.47 14.43 13.72
CA GLY A 1207 8.96 13.16 14.22
C GLY A 1207 7.44 12.91 14.17
N SER A 1208 7.09 11.71 13.68
CA SER A 1208 5.83 11.01 13.94
C SER A 1208 4.53 11.64 13.43
N ARG A 1209 4.30 11.52 12.11
CA ARG A 1209 2.99 11.23 11.47
C ARG A 1209 3.29 10.95 9.99
N ASP A 1210 2.66 9.93 9.41
CA ASP A 1210 2.82 9.44 8.02
C ASP A 1210 4.02 8.51 7.71
N LEU A 1211 4.13 7.42 8.48
CA LEU A 1211 4.83 6.20 8.05
C LEU A 1211 4.01 5.35 7.04
N THR A 1212 2.71 5.62 6.89
CA THR A 1212 1.79 4.90 6.00
C THR A 1212 1.93 5.29 4.52
N TYR A 1213 2.49 6.47 4.21
CA TYR A 1213 2.73 6.91 2.83
C TYR A 1213 3.92 6.18 2.16
N LYS A 1214 4.85 5.62 2.97
CA LYS A 1214 6.02 4.87 2.48
C LYS A 1214 5.66 3.53 1.83
N GLN A 1215 4.49 2.97 2.12
CA GLN A 1215 4.15 1.58 1.79
C GLN A 1215 3.29 1.42 0.52
N GLN A 1216 2.75 2.50 -0.06
CA GLN A 1216 1.77 2.41 -1.16
C GLN A 1216 2.20 3.04 -2.49
N LEU A 1217 3.50 3.28 -2.73
CA LEU A 1217 3.96 3.84 -4.00
C LEU A 1217 4.78 2.82 -4.83
N ASP A 1218 4.06 2.21 -5.75
CA ASP A 1218 4.40 1.41 -6.94
C ASP A 1218 5.73 0.62 -6.90
N HIS A 1219 5.62 -0.68 -6.58
CA HIS A 1219 6.67 -1.72 -6.69
C HIS A 1219 7.49 -1.63 -8.00
N LYS A 1220 6.93 -1.07 -9.07
CA LYS A 1220 7.60 -0.87 -10.36
C LYS A 1220 8.75 0.15 -10.32
N VAL A 1221 8.68 1.21 -9.52
CA VAL A 1221 9.77 2.19 -9.41
C VAL A 1221 11.00 1.56 -8.73
N TYR A 1222 10.75 0.76 -7.70
CA TYR A 1222 11.80 -0.04 -7.06
C TYR A 1222 12.33 -1.13 -8.00
N SER A 1223 11.48 -1.73 -8.84
CA SER A 1223 11.91 -2.65 -9.91
C SER A 1223 12.93 -2.00 -10.84
N ILE A 1224 12.68 -0.78 -11.34
CA ILE A 1224 13.62 -0.06 -12.23
C ILE A 1224 15.01 0.12 -11.57
N TYR A 1225 15.05 0.40 -10.27
CA TYR A 1225 16.30 0.48 -9.52
C TYR A 1225 17.01 -0.88 -9.46
N VAL A 1226 16.30 -1.93 -9.08
CA VAL A 1226 16.84 -3.29 -8.96
C VAL A 1226 17.29 -3.81 -10.33
N ASP A 1227 16.48 -3.67 -11.36
CA ASP A 1227 16.77 -4.08 -12.73
C ASP A 1227 18.01 -3.35 -13.27
N GLY A 1228 18.13 -2.04 -13.02
CA GLY A 1228 19.33 -1.29 -13.36
C GLY A 1228 20.60 -1.81 -12.65
N VAL A 1229 20.52 -2.10 -11.35
CA VAL A 1229 21.62 -2.66 -10.55
C VAL A 1229 22.01 -4.06 -11.04
N LEU A 1230 21.05 -4.93 -11.34
CA LEU A 1230 21.31 -6.26 -11.87
C LEU A 1230 22.06 -6.19 -13.22
N LYS A 1231 21.67 -5.29 -14.12
CA LYS A 1231 22.37 -5.10 -15.41
C LYS A 1231 23.80 -4.58 -15.25
N VAL A 1232 24.05 -3.75 -14.24
CA VAL A 1232 25.40 -3.30 -13.88
C VAL A 1232 26.26 -4.48 -13.41
N ILE A 1233 25.70 -5.35 -12.56
CA ILE A 1233 26.39 -6.57 -12.08
C ILE A 1233 26.68 -7.53 -13.24
N ASP A 1234 25.73 -7.72 -14.17
CA ASP A 1234 25.91 -8.56 -15.36
C ASP A 1234 27.09 -8.07 -16.22
N ILE A 1235 27.16 -6.77 -16.49
CA ILE A 1235 28.27 -6.18 -17.25
C ILE A 1235 29.60 -6.34 -16.49
N GLN A 1236 29.62 -6.14 -15.17
CA GLN A 1236 30.83 -6.32 -14.37
C GLN A 1236 31.38 -7.74 -14.47
N LYS A 1237 30.50 -8.75 -14.40
CA LYS A 1237 30.92 -10.15 -14.54
C LYS A 1237 31.51 -10.40 -15.92
N ILE A 1238 30.83 -9.94 -16.97
CA ILE A 1238 31.34 -10.04 -18.35
C ILE A 1238 32.72 -9.38 -18.48
N LEU A 1239 32.91 -8.18 -17.90
CA LEU A 1239 34.19 -7.47 -17.97
C LEU A 1239 35.29 -8.17 -17.18
N HIS A 1240 35.00 -8.75 -16.01
CA HIS A 1240 35.97 -9.53 -15.25
C HIS A 1240 36.35 -10.82 -16.00
N ASP A 1241 35.37 -11.52 -16.57
CA ASP A 1241 35.62 -12.71 -17.40
C ASP A 1241 36.48 -12.36 -18.63
N GLU A 1242 36.31 -11.17 -19.21
CA GLU A 1242 37.12 -10.67 -20.34
C GLU A 1242 38.49 -10.10 -19.93
N ILE A 1243 38.73 -9.86 -18.64
CA ILE A 1243 40.07 -9.54 -18.10
C ILE A 1243 40.85 -10.83 -17.80
N LEU A 1244 40.13 -11.89 -17.42
CA LEU A 1244 40.71 -13.22 -17.18
C LEU A 1244 41.06 -13.94 -18.49
N PHE A 1245 40.29 -13.71 -19.55
CA PHE A 1245 40.59 -14.14 -20.92
C PHE A 1245 41.74 -13.33 -21.51
#